data_AF-K1WJ82-F1
#
_entry.id   AF-K1WJ82-F1
#
_cell.length_a   1.000
_cell.length_b   1.000
_cell.length_c   1.000
_cell.angle_alpha   90.00
_cell.angle_beta   90.00
_cell.angle_gamma   90.00
#
_symmetry.space_group_name_H-M   'P 1'
#
loop_
_entity.id
_entity.type
_entity.pdbx_description
1 polymer ?
#
loop_
_entity_poly.entity_id
_entity_poly.type
_entity_poly.pdbx_seq_one_letter_code
_entity_poly.pdbx_strand_id
1 'polypeptide(L)'
;MRSQSLGLAALSALAFFLTSTASAKSRTRNQRLADLKYKDFNYPPRVSAHRVKDNQVDLGYEVHEGKLENDKFLSFRNIPYAEPPTEEKGGRWGEPVCPQSVSHEVNTGAVDHKCPQTQYLNLRYAQAIGVTSTSPAAPQRKWVGWVPVAEAFLKDFANTTKLLPAKWKNEIDSPDYNQTMPAPVPGVHEDCLTLDVMVPKAVWENRNKSDATPAAVIVWIYGGGFIFGWKDQYGSPEGFFDAAEANDPEDGNVIYVAMNYRLGAWGWLGGPRFKSEGGIPNLGLLDQNFAMKWVQRYIESFGGDPGQVTVMGQSAGASSILHHITAGAGSEEYAPNFQRAILQSAGFFPQPNASHDDYIYSEVLRLTGAESLAELKQLNTTILQAANAKMTYDSPYGIFNFGPTVDLDYVPDLPSKLLADPEKRHKGIGLLLGHTAYDGLLFTPPWVRTPEHLRTHAKKLYPGIPQTALAYTDAHYPIKQFQDRFPWLPIVAQRKIVNVSDFLDDIAIQCNSYYLTEAALEDQQAPVYRYVFNTLPAVHGYDTAYTYYPSPSPFGTADPTLAKFSQAAIVNFVRSGMPFPSSSSSSSSSSSAAAAVWPAYTRTHRRVMNFGAPGQAAQDFSHSVGPDVLDREKCAFWQAAPYWPVGEERFVKQENGGDGGRYAGYFKEGLKN
;
A
#
# COMPACT_ATOMS: atom_id res chain seq x y z
N MET A 1 29.32 -23.76 52.10
CA MET A 1 28.00 -24.44 52.07
C MET A 1 26.90 -23.38 52.11
N ARG A 2 25.87 -23.53 51.25
CA ARG A 2 24.63 -22.73 51.11
C ARG A 2 24.85 -21.35 50.47
N SER A 3 24.48 -21.01 49.23
CA SER A 3 23.39 -21.39 48.30
C SER A 3 21.96 -21.06 48.76
N GLN A 4 21.27 -20.36 47.84
CA GLN A 4 19.82 -20.10 47.72
C GLN A 4 19.25 -18.82 48.37
N SER A 5 19.18 -17.75 47.55
CA SER A 5 18.10 -16.75 47.59
C SER A 5 18.16 -15.84 46.36
N LEU A 6 17.79 -16.34 45.18
CA LEU A 6 17.56 -15.55 43.95
C LEU A 6 16.67 -16.38 43.03
N GLY A 7 15.38 -16.47 43.36
CA GLY A 7 14.45 -17.37 42.67
C GLY A 7 12.97 -16.99 42.71
N LEU A 8 12.61 -15.75 43.10
CA LEU A 8 11.21 -15.32 43.12
C LEU A 8 10.90 -14.01 42.39
N ALA A 9 11.89 -13.21 41.98
CA ALA A 9 11.64 -11.95 41.28
C ALA A 9 11.50 -12.09 39.75
N ALA A 10 11.92 -13.21 39.16
CA ALA A 10 11.88 -13.41 37.70
C ALA A 10 10.57 -14.04 37.20
N LEU A 11 9.77 -14.66 38.08
CA LEU A 11 8.50 -15.31 37.72
C LEU A 11 7.30 -14.34 37.68
N SER A 12 7.40 -13.18 38.33
CA SER A 12 6.34 -12.17 38.34
C SER A 12 6.32 -11.30 37.08
N ALA A 13 7.46 -11.14 36.39
CA ALA A 13 7.55 -10.39 35.14
C ALA A 13 7.03 -11.19 33.93
N LEU A 14 7.16 -12.53 33.94
CA LEU A 14 6.63 -13.38 32.86
C LEU A 14 5.11 -13.51 32.91
N ALA A 15 4.52 -13.48 34.11
CA ALA A 15 3.07 -13.53 34.29
C ALA A 15 2.36 -12.25 33.80
N PHE A 16 3.02 -11.09 33.86
CA PHE A 16 2.46 -9.83 33.33
C PHE A 16 2.46 -9.75 31.80
N PHE A 17 3.37 -10.45 31.13
CA PHE A 17 3.39 -10.56 29.66
C PHE A 17 2.45 -11.64 29.11
N LEU A 18 2.14 -12.67 29.89
CA LEU A 18 1.21 -13.74 29.49
C LEU A 18 -0.25 -13.50 29.90
N THR A 19 -0.54 -12.45 30.69
CA THR A 19 -1.91 -12.10 31.10
C THR A 19 -2.38 -10.70 30.68
N SER A 20 -1.50 -9.83 30.17
CA SER A 20 -1.92 -8.53 29.62
C SER A 20 -2.49 -8.60 28.20
N THR A 21 -2.45 -9.77 27.55
CA THR A 21 -3.22 -10.06 26.32
C THR A 21 -4.67 -10.47 26.61
N ALA A 22 -5.08 -10.52 27.88
CA ALA A 22 -6.41 -10.98 28.29
C ALA A 22 -7.23 -9.90 29.03
N SER A 23 -7.34 -8.68 28.47
CA SER A 23 -8.52 -7.80 28.74
C SER A 23 -8.63 -6.58 27.82
N ALA A 24 -8.39 -6.71 26.52
CA ALA A 24 -9.22 -5.93 25.61
C ALA A 24 -10.58 -6.64 25.64
N LYS A 25 -11.55 -6.15 26.44
CA LYS A 25 -12.91 -6.70 26.41
C LYS A 25 -13.35 -6.73 24.94
N SER A 26 -13.41 -7.93 24.36
CA SER A 26 -13.94 -8.14 23.02
C SER A 26 -15.34 -7.52 23.02
N ARG A 27 -15.48 -6.37 22.35
CA ARG A 27 -16.76 -5.67 22.26
C ARG A 27 -17.73 -6.62 21.58
N THR A 28 -18.94 -6.72 22.10
CA THR A 28 -19.98 -7.51 21.43
C THR A 28 -20.21 -6.98 20.02
N ARG A 29 -20.67 -7.83 19.09
CA ARG A 29 -21.04 -7.41 17.73
C ARG A 29 -21.94 -6.18 17.73
N ASN A 30 -22.93 -6.12 18.62
CA ASN A 30 -23.85 -4.99 18.72
C ASN A 30 -23.17 -3.71 19.20
N GLN A 31 -22.17 -3.81 20.08
CA GLN A 31 -21.36 -2.66 20.48
C GLN A 31 -20.50 -2.17 19.31
N ARG A 32 -19.82 -3.07 18.58
CA ARG A 32 -19.05 -2.70 17.38
C ARG A 32 -19.93 -2.02 16.33
N LEU A 33 -21.09 -2.59 16.02
CA LEU A 33 -22.04 -2.02 15.05
C LEU A 33 -22.61 -0.67 15.51
N ALA A 34 -22.82 -0.47 16.82
CA ALA A 34 -23.25 0.82 17.37
C ALA A 34 -22.11 1.87 17.39
N ASP A 35 -20.86 1.41 17.50
CA ASP A 35 -19.65 2.24 17.53
C ASP A 35 -19.20 2.67 16.13
N LEU A 36 -19.67 2.03 15.06
CA LEU A 36 -19.49 2.47 13.66
C LEU A 36 -20.21 3.81 13.37
N LYS A 37 -20.24 4.77 14.32
CA LYS A 37 -20.96 6.05 14.35
C LYS A 37 -20.82 6.88 13.06
N TYR A 38 -21.50 6.45 12.01
CA TYR A 38 -21.76 7.18 10.78
C TYR A 38 -23.26 7.05 10.58
N LYS A 39 -23.96 8.19 10.61
CA LYS A 39 -25.43 8.24 10.53
C LYS A 39 -25.99 7.53 9.28
N ASP A 40 -25.14 7.32 8.27
CA ASP A 40 -25.51 6.85 6.94
C ASP A 40 -24.89 5.49 6.55
N PHE A 41 -24.15 4.80 7.44
CA PHE A 41 -23.65 3.44 7.19
C PHE A 41 -24.72 2.37 7.49
N ASN A 42 -25.93 2.56 6.96
CA ASN A 42 -27.06 1.67 7.14
C ASN A 42 -27.42 1.01 5.81
N TYR A 43 -26.96 -0.22 5.63
CA TYR A 43 -27.46 -1.07 4.55
C TYR A 43 -28.96 -1.35 4.77
N PRO A 44 -29.72 -1.56 3.68
CA PRO A 44 -31.09 -2.03 3.75
C PRO A 44 -31.23 -3.19 4.76
N PRO A 45 -32.28 -3.19 5.60
CA PRO A 45 -32.49 -4.24 6.59
C PRO A 45 -32.53 -5.61 5.90
N ARG A 46 -31.99 -6.64 6.57
CA ARG A 46 -32.07 -8.03 6.11
C ARG A 46 -33.53 -8.44 6.00
N VAL A 47 -34.09 -8.36 4.81
CA VAL A 47 -35.37 -9.02 4.49
C VAL A 47 -35.03 -10.46 4.16
N SER A 48 -34.67 -11.26 5.18
CA SER A 48 -34.30 -12.67 4.93
C SER A 48 -35.54 -13.43 4.47
N ALA A 49 -35.58 -13.81 3.19
CA ALA A 49 -36.66 -14.63 2.64
C ALA A 49 -36.19 -15.64 1.59
N HIS A 50 -34.90 -15.70 1.26
CA HIS A 50 -34.40 -16.57 0.20
C HIS A 50 -33.78 -17.84 0.79
N ARG A 51 -34.25 -19.01 0.35
CA ARG A 51 -33.48 -20.25 0.51
C ARG A 51 -32.23 -20.13 -0.36
N VAL A 52 -31.07 -19.95 0.25
CA VAL A 52 -29.78 -19.94 -0.43
C VAL A 52 -29.25 -21.36 -0.61
N LYS A 53 -28.47 -21.59 -1.68
CA LYS A 53 -27.73 -22.85 -1.88
C LYS A 53 -26.57 -22.97 -0.87
N ASP A 54 -26.00 -24.17 -0.75
CA ASP A 54 -24.90 -24.44 0.19
C ASP A 54 -23.66 -23.55 -0.02
N ASN A 55 -23.39 -23.13 -1.27
CA ASN A 55 -22.30 -22.26 -1.66
C ASN A 55 -22.70 -20.78 -1.80
N GLN A 56 -23.86 -20.38 -1.26
CA GLN A 56 -24.37 -19.02 -1.35
C GLN A 56 -24.39 -18.33 0.02
N VAL A 57 -24.23 -17.01 0.02
CA VAL A 57 -24.37 -16.12 1.18
C VAL A 57 -25.42 -15.05 0.90
N ASP A 58 -26.34 -14.84 1.84
CA ASP A 58 -27.31 -13.75 1.80
C ASP A 58 -26.82 -12.62 2.74
N LEU A 59 -26.47 -11.47 2.18
CA LEU A 59 -26.01 -10.31 2.93
C LEU A 59 -27.16 -9.36 3.32
N GLY A 60 -28.39 -9.69 2.91
CA GLY A 60 -29.61 -8.90 3.12
C GLY A 60 -29.93 -7.94 1.99
N TYR A 61 -28.90 -7.38 1.34
CA TYR A 61 -29.05 -6.48 0.19
C TYR A 61 -28.77 -7.17 -1.14
N GLU A 62 -28.05 -8.30 -1.14
CA GLU A 62 -27.76 -9.11 -2.32
C GLU A 62 -27.38 -10.54 -1.88
N VAL A 63 -27.63 -11.52 -2.76
CA VAL A 63 -27.18 -12.92 -2.59
C VAL A 63 -25.97 -13.18 -3.47
N HIS A 64 -24.91 -13.73 -2.92
CA HIS A 64 -23.68 -14.03 -3.66
C HIS A 64 -23.41 -15.53 -3.72
N GLU A 65 -22.96 -16.01 -4.87
CA GLU A 65 -22.57 -17.40 -5.10
C GLU A 65 -21.04 -17.55 -5.09
N GLY A 66 -20.53 -18.40 -4.21
CA GLY A 66 -19.13 -18.75 -4.12
C GLY A 66 -18.78 -19.87 -5.09
N LYS A 67 -17.66 -19.71 -5.81
CA LYS A 67 -17.10 -20.74 -6.70
C LYS A 67 -15.99 -21.49 -5.96
N LEU A 68 -16.03 -22.82 -6.02
CA LEU A 68 -14.97 -23.64 -5.45
C LEU A 68 -13.73 -23.57 -6.36
N GLU A 69 -12.63 -23.07 -5.83
CA GLU A 69 -11.35 -22.92 -6.52
C GLU A 69 -10.38 -23.99 -6.02
N ASN A 70 -9.79 -24.75 -6.96
CA ASN A 70 -8.78 -25.80 -6.70
C ASN A 70 -9.18 -26.83 -5.62
N ASP A 71 -10.49 -27.08 -5.42
CA ASP A 71 -11.05 -27.90 -4.33
C ASP A 71 -10.69 -27.46 -2.90
N LYS A 72 -10.13 -26.25 -2.74
CA LYS A 72 -9.57 -25.76 -1.46
C LYS A 72 -10.42 -24.68 -0.79
N PHE A 73 -10.93 -23.72 -1.54
CA PHE A 73 -11.64 -22.57 -0.98
C PHE A 73 -12.76 -22.07 -1.88
N LEU A 74 -13.77 -21.43 -1.28
CA LEU A 74 -14.80 -20.72 -2.02
C LEU A 74 -14.37 -19.28 -2.29
N SER A 75 -14.53 -18.84 -3.53
CA SER A 75 -14.28 -17.49 -3.99
C SER A 75 -15.61 -16.79 -4.29
N PHE A 76 -15.96 -15.81 -3.46
CA PHE A 76 -17.10 -14.91 -3.66
C PHE A 76 -16.56 -13.62 -4.29
N ARG A 77 -16.80 -13.43 -5.59
CA ARG A 77 -16.20 -12.32 -6.34
C ARG A 77 -17.18 -11.19 -6.59
N ASN A 78 -16.64 -9.98 -6.72
CA ASN A 78 -17.34 -8.77 -7.16
C ASN A 78 -18.55 -8.41 -6.29
N ILE A 79 -18.40 -8.52 -4.98
CA ILE A 79 -19.39 -8.07 -4.00
C ILE A 79 -19.35 -6.54 -3.93
N PRO A 80 -20.42 -5.81 -4.28
CA PRO A 80 -20.44 -4.36 -4.16
C PRO A 80 -20.46 -3.99 -2.68
N TYR A 81 -19.45 -3.25 -2.24
CA TYR A 81 -19.42 -2.72 -0.88
C TYR A 81 -19.96 -1.30 -0.83
N ALA A 82 -20.14 -0.61 -1.96
CA ALA A 82 -20.76 0.71 -2.04
C ALA A 82 -21.66 0.81 -3.30
N GLU A 83 -22.50 1.84 -3.37
CA GLU A 83 -23.13 2.20 -4.64
C GLU A 83 -22.07 2.53 -5.72
N PRO A 84 -22.35 2.21 -6.99
CA PRO A 84 -21.49 2.62 -8.10
C PRO A 84 -21.25 4.13 -8.12
N PRO A 85 -19.99 4.61 -8.08
CA PRO A 85 -19.67 6.04 -8.07
C PRO A 85 -19.71 6.62 -9.50
N THR A 86 -20.84 6.48 -10.19
CA THR A 86 -21.02 6.90 -11.59
C THR A 86 -21.61 8.31 -11.69
N GLU A 87 -21.57 8.89 -12.89
CA GLU A 87 -22.28 10.12 -13.24
C GLU A 87 -23.78 10.03 -13.02
N GLU A 88 -24.42 8.97 -13.51
CA GLU A 88 -25.87 8.75 -13.38
C GLU A 88 -26.33 8.69 -11.92
N LYS A 89 -25.45 8.20 -11.04
CA LYS A 89 -25.69 8.11 -9.59
C LYS A 89 -25.18 9.34 -8.81
N GLY A 90 -24.57 10.31 -9.50
CA GLY A 90 -24.00 11.51 -8.89
C GLY A 90 -22.76 11.26 -8.02
N GLY A 91 -22.14 10.09 -8.11
CA GLY A 91 -21.12 9.60 -7.17
C GLY A 91 -19.66 9.82 -7.58
N ARG A 92 -19.40 10.31 -8.80
CA ARG A 92 -18.04 10.38 -9.42
C ARG A 92 -16.95 11.05 -8.56
N TRP A 93 -17.33 12.03 -7.73
CA TRP A 93 -16.48 12.63 -6.70
C TRP A 93 -17.22 12.84 -5.36
N GLY A 94 -18.12 11.90 -5.03
CA GLY A 94 -18.77 11.82 -3.73
C GLY A 94 -18.16 10.72 -2.87
N GLU A 95 -18.40 10.78 -1.57
CA GLU A 95 -18.06 9.70 -0.64
C GLU A 95 -18.74 8.38 -1.05
N PRO A 96 -18.11 7.23 -0.77
CA PRO A 96 -18.78 5.95 -0.92
C PRO A 96 -20.01 5.90 0.00
N VAL A 97 -21.14 5.45 -0.54
CA VAL A 97 -22.41 5.29 0.20
C VAL A 97 -22.87 3.84 0.14
N CYS A 98 -23.67 3.41 1.11
CA CYS A 98 -24.19 2.04 1.11
C CYS A 98 -25.04 1.78 -0.15
N PRO A 99 -25.05 0.55 -0.69
CA PRO A 99 -26.07 0.09 -1.63
C PRO A 99 -27.47 0.47 -1.14
N GLN A 100 -28.23 1.17 -1.97
CA GLN A 100 -29.53 1.76 -1.63
C GLN A 100 -30.70 0.82 -1.94
N SER A 101 -30.51 -0.14 -2.83
CA SER A 101 -31.52 -1.13 -3.21
C SER A 101 -31.13 -2.55 -2.79
N VAL A 102 -32.15 -3.38 -2.56
CA VAL A 102 -31.99 -4.83 -2.44
C VAL A 102 -32.06 -5.44 -3.83
N SER A 103 -31.00 -6.16 -4.23
CA SER A 103 -30.97 -7.00 -5.43
C SER A 103 -31.60 -8.36 -5.13
N HIS A 104 -32.46 -8.82 -6.04
CA HIS A 104 -33.04 -10.16 -6.00
C HIS A 104 -32.31 -11.15 -6.91
N GLU A 105 -31.31 -10.67 -7.65
CA GLU A 105 -30.48 -11.52 -8.50
C GLU A 105 -29.32 -12.09 -7.69
N VAL A 106 -28.86 -13.28 -8.09
CA VAL A 106 -27.67 -13.90 -7.49
C VAL A 106 -26.44 -13.36 -8.20
N ASN A 107 -25.60 -12.65 -7.46
CA ASN A 107 -24.30 -12.22 -7.95
C ASN A 107 -23.34 -13.42 -7.97
N THR A 108 -23.01 -13.87 -9.18
CA THR A 108 -22.10 -15.01 -9.43
C THR A 108 -20.63 -14.61 -9.54
N GLY A 109 -20.34 -13.32 -9.37
CA GLY A 109 -19.02 -12.74 -9.52
C GLY A 109 -18.47 -12.77 -10.95
N ALA A 110 -19.30 -13.03 -11.97
CA ALA A 110 -18.87 -13.22 -13.35
C ALA A 110 -18.46 -11.93 -14.08
N VAL A 111 -18.99 -10.78 -13.65
CA VAL A 111 -18.64 -9.47 -14.21
C VAL A 111 -17.41 -8.96 -13.46
N ASP A 112 -16.31 -8.75 -14.17
CA ASP A 112 -15.10 -8.17 -13.57
C ASP A 112 -15.25 -6.66 -13.44
N HIS A 113 -14.77 -6.12 -12.32
CA HIS A 113 -14.84 -4.70 -11.99
C HIS A 113 -13.43 -4.18 -11.73
N LYS A 114 -12.97 -3.28 -12.58
CA LYS A 114 -11.70 -2.57 -12.40
C LYS A 114 -11.96 -1.07 -12.44
N CYS A 115 -11.40 -0.34 -11.47
CA CYS A 115 -11.56 1.11 -11.44
C CYS A 115 -10.88 1.77 -12.65
N PRO A 116 -11.40 2.91 -13.14
CA PRO A 116 -10.73 3.72 -14.15
C PRO A 116 -9.31 4.05 -13.71
N GLN A 117 -8.36 3.83 -14.60
CA GLN A 117 -6.93 3.84 -14.25
C GLN A 117 -6.05 3.98 -15.48
N THR A 118 -4.78 4.32 -15.30
CA THR A 118 -3.82 4.35 -16.41
C THR A 118 -3.33 2.93 -16.75
N GLN A 119 -3.01 2.68 -18.02
CA GLN A 119 -2.51 1.37 -18.44
C GLN A 119 -1.16 1.02 -17.81
N TYR A 120 -1.21 0.10 -16.85
CA TYR A 120 -0.06 -0.69 -16.41
C TYR A 120 -0.24 -2.11 -16.95
N LEU A 121 0.31 -2.41 -18.12
CA LEU A 121 0.33 -3.79 -18.61
C LEU A 121 1.77 -4.27 -18.72
N ASN A 122 2.31 -4.75 -17.60
CA ASN A 122 3.59 -5.43 -17.57
C ASN A 122 3.61 -6.56 -18.64
N LEU A 123 4.59 -6.57 -19.54
CA LEU A 123 4.74 -7.60 -20.58
C LEU A 123 4.82 -9.01 -19.98
N ARG A 124 5.36 -9.14 -18.76
CA ARG A 124 5.39 -10.41 -18.01
C ARG A 124 4.04 -10.77 -17.42
N TYR A 125 3.22 -9.81 -16.99
CA TYR A 125 1.86 -10.09 -16.55
C TYR A 125 1.02 -10.60 -17.73
N ALA A 126 1.14 -9.96 -18.90
CA ALA A 126 0.50 -10.43 -20.14
C ALA A 126 0.95 -11.85 -20.54
N GLN A 127 2.26 -12.14 -20.45
CA GLN A 127 2.79 -13.48 -20.73
C GLN A 127 2.36 -14.52 -19.68
N ALA A 128 2.32 -14.15 -18.40
CA ALA A 128 1.97 -15.03 -17.29
C ALA A 128 0.48 -15.40 -17.26
N ILE A 129 -0.41 -14.52 -17.72
CA ILE A 129 -1.86 -14.81 -17.84
C ILE A 129 -2.24 -15.39 -19.22
N GLY A 130 -1.28 -15.83 -20.03
CA GLY A 130 -1.55 -16.49 -21.32
C GLY A 130 -1.98 -15.55 -22.45
N VAL A 131 -1.79 -14.23 -22.33
CA VAL A 131 -1.92 -13.30 -23.46
C VAL A 131 -0.68 -13.43 -24.35
N THR A 132 -0.62 -14.53 -25.11
CA THR A 132 0.35 -14.71 -26.19
C THR A 132 -0.11 -13.91 -27.39
N SER A 133 0.31 -12.66 -27.52
CA SER A 133 0.16 -11.96 -28.79
C SER A 133 1.15 -12.54 -29.80
N THR A 134 0.74 -13.58 -30.52
CA THR A 134 1.39 -14.03 -31.76
C THR A 134 0.94 -13.22 -32.97
N SER A 135 0.12 -12.18 -32.80
CA SER A 135 -0.24 -11.27 -33.89
C SER A 135 0.85 -10.19 -34.08
N PRO A 136 1.49 -10.11 -35.27
CA PRO A 136 2.41 -9.01 -35.61
C PRO A 136 1.73 -7.64 -35.66
N ALA A 137 0.41 -7.58 -35.48
CA ALA A 137 -0.42 -6.38 -35.56
C ALA A 137 -1.11 -6.01 -34.23
N ALA A 138 -0.72 -6.58 -33.09
CA ALA A 138 -1.22 -6.08 -31.81
C ALA A 138 -0.72 -4.63 -31.61
N PRO A 139 -1.62 -3.64 -31.44
CA PRO A 139 -1.21 -2.26 -31.25
C PRO A 139 -0.28 -2.20 -30.04
N GLN A 140 0.92 -1.64 -30.24
CA GLN A 140 1.91 -1.52 -29.18
C GLN A 140 1.28 -0.80 -27.99
N ARG A 141 0.99 -1.55 -26.91
CA ARG A 141 0.36 -1.06 -25.69
C ARG A 141 1.39 -0.23 -24.95
N LYS A 142 1.03 1.03 -24.65
CA LYS A 142 1.93 2.09 -24.20
C LYS A 142 1.65 2.47 -22.75
N TRP A 143 2.66 3.00 -22.10
CA TRP A 143 2.86 2.98 -20.66
C TRP A 143 2.87 4.38 -20.04
N VAL A 144 2.86 4.47 -18.70
CA VAL A 144 3.25 5.67 -17.94
C VAL A 144 4.62 6.17 -18.41
N GLY A 145 4.83 7.47 -18.59
CA GLY A 145 5.98 8.00 -19.34
C GLY A 145 7.35 7.47 -18.87
N TRP A 146 7.58 7.44 -17.56
CA TRP A 146 8.86 7.02 -16.98
C TRP A 146 8.94 5.54 -16.56
N VAL A 147 7.82 4.86 -16.33
CA VAL A 147 7.81 3.48 -15.78
C VAL A 147 8.52 2.45 -16.68
N PRO A 148 8.33 2.43 -18.02
CA PRO A 148 9.07 1.52 -18.90
C PRO A 148 10.57 1.74 -18.88
N VAL A 149 10.97 2.99 -18.66
CA VAL A 149 12.36 3.38 -18.55
C VAL A 149 12.96 2.72 -17.32
N ALA A 150 12.25 2.81 -16.19
CA ALA A 150 12.60 2.15 -14.95
C ALA A 150 12.64 0.62 -15.11
N GLU A 151 11.62 0.01 -15.72
CA GLU A 151 11.58 -1.45 -15.92
C GLU A 151 12.69 -1.94 -16.86
N ALA A 152 12.94 -1.24 -17.96
CA ALA A 152 14.04 -1.55 -18.87
C ALA A 152 15.40 -1.36 -18.18
N PHE A 153 15.53 -0.34 -17.34
CA PHE A 153 16.71 -0.13 -16.52
C PHE A 153 16.93 -1.27 -15.54
N LEU A 154 15.91 -1.68 -14.78
CA LEU A 154 16.01 -2.79 -13.83
C LEU A 154 16.36 -4.11 -14.52
N LYS A 155 15.84 -4.35 -15.73
CA LYS A 155 16.21 -5.52 -16.54
C LYS A 155 17.70 -5.52 -16.90
N ASP A 156 18.23 -4.39 -17.37
CA ASP A 156 19.66 -4.26 -17.67
C ASP A 156 20.51 -4.31 -16.40
N PHE A 157 20.01 -3.73 -15.31
CA PHE A 157 20.64 -3.74 -14.01
C PHE A 157 20.80 -5.17 -13.48
N ALA A 158 19.75 -5.99 -13.57
CA ALA A 158 19.76 -7.39 -13.12
C ALA A 158 20.64 -8.31 -14.01
N ASN A 159 20.76 -8.02 -15.31
CA ASN A 159 21.48 -8.88 -16.25
C ASN A 159 22.97 -8.55 -16.43
N THR A 160 23.46 -7.43 -15.90
CA THR A 160 24.86 -7.01 -16.09
C THR A 160 25.71 -7.32 -14.87
N THR A 161 26.94 -7.80 -15.08
CA THR A 161 27.81 -8.20 -13.96
C THR A 161 28.67 -7.06 -13.42
N LYS A 162 28.89 -5.96 -14.18
CA LYS A 162 29.73 -4.81 -13.75
C LYS A 162 29.40 -3.45 -14.38
N LEU A 163 28.88 -3.39 -15.61
CA LEU A 163 28.70 -2.12 -16.36
C LEU A 163 27.29 -2.00 -16.93
N LEU A 164 26.64 -0.87 -16.65
CA LEU A 164 25.37 -0.53 -17.27
C LEU A 164 25.59 -0.09 -18.73
N PRO A 165 24.65 -0.42 -19.64
CA PRO A 165 24.68 0.08 -21.02
C PRO A 165 24.81 1.60 -21.11
N ALA A 166 25.59 2.09 -22.09
CA ALA A 166 25.86 3.52 -22.26
C ALA A 166 24.59 4.38 -22.49
N LYS A 167 23.49 3.78 -22.98
CA LYS A 167 22.19 4.44 -23.13
C LYS A 167 21.66 5.05 -21.82
N TRP A 168 22.09 4.55 -20.66
CA TRP A 168 21.70 5.05 -19.33
C TRP A 168 22.57 6.24 -18.84
N LYS A 169 23.44 6.80 -19.69
CA LYS A 169 24.30 7.95 -19.32
C LYS A 169 23.64 9.29 -19.61
N ASN A 170 22.79 9.37 -20.61
CA ASN A 170 22.14 10.61 -21.00
C ASN A 170 20.81 10.74 -20.22
N GLU A 171 20.43 11.96 -19.88
CA GLU A 171 19.05 12.22 -19.44
C GLU A 171 18.10 11.75 -20.54
N ILE A 172 17.06 11.04 -20.12
CA ILE A 172 16.03 10.56 -21.01
C ILE A 172 14.76 11.27 -20.57
N ASP A 173 14.33 12.27 -21.33
CA ASP A 173 13.14 13.03 -20.98
C ASP A 173 11.87 12.31 -21.49
N SER A 174 10.74 12.49 -20.81
CA SER A 174 9.43 11.91 -21.22
C SER A 174 9.08 12.13 -22.71
N PRO A 175 9.37 13.29 -23.34
CA PRO A 175 9.13 13.53 -24.76
C PRO A 175 9.98 12.71 -25.74
N ASP A 176 11.07 12.07 -25.28
CA ASP A 176 11.92 11.20 -26.12
C ASP A 176 11.27 9.84 -26.43
N TYR A 177 10.09 9.56 -25.83
CA TYR A 177 9.32 8.35 -26.06
C TYR A 177 8.17 8.60 -27.04
N ASN A 178 8.04 7.72 -28.05
CA ASN A 178 7.03 7.76 -29.11
C ASN A 178 5.67 8.32 -28.61
N GLN A 179 5.33 9.52 -29.10
CA GLN A 179 4.18 10.38 -28.81
C GLN A 179 2.83 9.69 -29.00
N THR A 180 2.51 8.72 -28.16
CA THR A 180 1.29 7.96 -28.31
C THR A 180 0.78 7.61 -26.95
N MET A 181 -0.31 8.29 -26.61
CA MET A 181 -1.07 8.12 -25.40
C MET A 181 -1.30 6.63 -25.09
N PRO A 182 -1.21 6.22 -23.81
CA PRO A 182 -1.64 4.89 -23.39
C PRO A 182 -3.06 4.61 -23.88
N ALA A 183 -3.33 3.40 -24.38
CA ALA A 183 -4.71 3.00 -24.64
C ALA A 183 -5.45 2.84 -23.30
N PRO A 184 -6.77 3.09 -23.24
CA PRO A 184 -7.56 2.77 -22.06
C PRO A 184 -7.38 1.29 -21.67
N VAL A 185 -7.34 1.01 -20.36
CA VAL A 185 -7.29 -0.37 -19.87
C VAL A 185 -8.59 -1.08 -20.25
N PRO A 186 -8.55 -2.25 -20.92
CA PRO A 186 -9.77 -3.00 -21.23
C PRO A 186 -10.49 -3.40 -19.93
N GLY A 187 -11.82 -3.23 -19.89
CA GLY A 187 -12.64 -3.67 -18.78
C GLY A 187 -12.60 -2.76 -17.53
N VAL A 188 -12.13 -1.52 -17.65
CA VAL A 188 -12.33 -0.53 -16.58
C VAL A 188 -13.70 0.10 -16.65
N HIS A 189 -14.28 0.37 -15.49
CA HIS A 189 -15.59 0.98 -15.35
C HIS A 189 -15.67 1.74 -14.03
N GLU A 190 -16.45 2.83 -13.97
CA GLU A 190 -16.61 3.64 -12.74
C GLU A 190 -17.35 2.87 -11.64
N ASP A 191 -18.25 1.96 -12.02
CA ASP A 191 -18.78 0.91 -11.13
C ASP A 191 -17.66 -0.09 -10.79
N CYS A 192 -16.87 0.23 -9.77
CA CYS A 192 -15.73 -0.57 -9.37
C CYS A 192 -15.56 -0.79 -7.87
N LEU A 193 -16.44 -0.23 -7.03
CA LEU A 193 -16.36 -0.32 -5.56
C LEU A 193 -16.85 -1.70 -5.07
N THR A 194 -16.10 -2.72 -5.45
CA THR A 194 -16.35 -4.11 -5.15
C THR A 194 -15.17 -4.76 -4.44
N LEU A 195 -15.45 -5.83 -3.71
CA LEU A 195 -14.45 -6.67 -3.06
C LEU A 195 -14.70 -8.16 -3.36
N ASP A 196 -13.68 -8.97 -3.14
CA ASP A 196 -13.73 -10.43 -3.20
C ASP A 196 -13.48 -10.99 -1.80
N VAL A 197 -14.16 -12.09 -1.47
CA VAL A 197 -13.95 -12.85 -0.22
C VAL A 197 -13.61 -14.29 -0.57
N MET A 198 -12.42 -14.74 -0.16
CA MET A 198 -11.93 -16.10 -0.34
C MET A 198 -11.94 -16.83 1.00
N VAL A 199 -12.72 -17.89 1.09
CA VAL A 199 -13.03 -18.61 2.33
C VAL A 199 -12.57 -20.06 2.21
N PRO A 200 -11.61 -20.53 3.04
CA PRO A 200 -11.24 -21.94 3.06
C PRO A 200 -12.47 -22.84 3.24
N LYS A 201 -12.51 -23.96 2.52
CA LYS A 201 -13.67 -24.87 2.53
C LYS A 201 -14.06 -25.30 3.95
N ALA A 202 -13.07 -25.63 4.79
CA ALA A 202 -13.28 -25.99 6.19
C ALA A 202 -13.94 -24.86 7.00
N VAL A 203 -13.60 -23.60 6.76
CA VAL A 203 -14.23 -22.44 7.42
C VAL A 203 -15.69 -22.33 6.97
N TRP A 204 -15.92 -22.40 5.66
CA TRP A 204 -17.25 -22.27 5.10
C TRP A 204 -18.21 -23.35 5.61
N GLU A 205 -17.78 -24.62 5.64
CA GLU A 205 -18.57 -25.75 6.11
C GLU A 205 -18.88 -25.68 7.62
N ASN A 206 -17.99 -25.06 8.40
CA ASN A 206 -18.14 -24.94 9.85
C ASN A 206 -18.82 -23.65 10.32
N ARG A 207 -19.00 -22.64 9.45
CA ARG A 207 -19.43 -21.26 9.81
C ARG A 207 -20.72 -21.15 10.63
N ASN A 208 -21.63 -22.11 10.52
CA ASN A 208 -22.91 -22.13 11.23
C ASN A 208 -22.92 -23.06 12.45
N LYS A 209 -21.82 -23.74 12.75
CA LYS A 209 -21.72 -24.62 13.93
C LYS A 209 -21.49 -23.76 15.18
N SER A 210 -22.18 -24.09 16.27
CA SER A 210 -22.14 -23.31 17.52
C SER A 210 -20.78 -23.34 18.23
N ASP A 211 -19.96 -24.34 17.95
CA ASP A 211 -18.63 -24.59 18.52
C ASP A 211 -17.48 -24.25 17.56
N ALA A 212 -17.77 -23.73 16.36
CA ALA A 212 -16.73 -23.34 15.41
C ALA A 212 -15.99 -22.07 15.87
N THR A 213 -14.66 -22.13 15.86
CA THR A 213 -13.81 -20.95 16.04
C THR A 213 -13.87 -20.07 14.80
N PRO A 214 -14.28 -18.79 14.90
CA PRO A 214 -14.26 -17.86 13.78
C PRO A 214 -12.84 -17.64 13.22
N ALA A 215 -12.72 -17.56 11.90
CA ALA A 215 -11.44 -17.39 11.22
C ALA A 215 -10.90 -15.95 11.33
N ALA A 216 -9.59 -15.79 11.48
CA ALA A 216 -8.97 -14.47 11.40
C ALA A 216 -9.08 -13.92 9.95
N VAL A 217 -9.06 -12.60 9.78
CA VAL A 217 -9.35 -11.97 8.47
C VAL A 217 -8.15 -11.17 7.98
N ILE A 218 -7.68 -11.47 6.77
CA ILE A 218 -6.72 -10.65 6.03
C ILE A 218 -7.51 -9.75 5.08
N VAL A 219 -7.31 -8.44 5.17
CA VAL A 219 -7.89 -7.46 4.24
C VAL A 219 -6.77 -6.85 3.40
N TRP A 220 -6.73 -7.20 2.12
CA TRP A 220 -5.70 -6.76 1.18
C TRP A 220 -6.04 -5.44 0.49
N ILE A 221 -5.08 -4.51 0.54
CA ILE A 221 -5.08 -3.25 -0.21
C ILE A 221 -3.89 -3.27 -1.17
N TYR A 222 -4.20 -3.33 -2.47
CA TYR A 222 -3.17 -3.41 -3.52
C TYR A 222 -2.41 -2.08 -3.72
N GLY A 223 -1.19 -2.20 -4.26
CA GLY A 223 -0.30 -1.08 -4.60
C GLY A 223 -0.59 -0.46 -5.97
N GLY A 224 0.45 0.01 -6.67
CA GLY A 224 0.30 0.60 -8.02
C GLY A 224 0.26 2.13 -8.06
N GLY A 225 0.87 2.76 -7.06
CA GLY A 225 1.14 4.21 -7.08
C GLY A 225 -0.11 5.09 -7.13
N PHE A 226 -1.25 4.57 -6.67
CA PHE A 226 -2.56 5.25 -6.69
C PHE A 226 -3.17 5.49 -8.08
N ILE A 227 -2.50 5.08 -9.15
CA ILE A 227 -2.88 5.36 -10.54
C ILE A 227 -3.28 4.11 -11.34
N PHE A 228 -2.95 2.92 -10.83
CA PHE A 228 -3.32 1.62 -11.42
C PHE A 228 -3.41 0.54 -10.34
N GLY A 229 -4.07 -0.56 -10.69
CA GLY A 229 -4.16 -1.77 -9.91
C GLY A 229 -5.58 -2.30 -9.78
N TRP A 230 -5.70 -3.51 -9.25
CA TRP A 230 -6.97 -4.16 -8.95
C TRP A 230 -6.77 -5.33 -7.97
N LYS A 231 -7.86 -5.75 -7.33
CA LYS A 231 -7.87 -6.66 -6.17
C LYS A 231 -7.20 -8.03 -6.33
N ASP A 232 -7.09 -8.58 -7.55
CA ASP A 232 -6.44 -9.88 -7.80
C ASP A 232 -5.11 -9.78 -8.59
N GLN A 233 -4.58 -8.57 -8.79
CA GLN A 233 -3.38 -8.31 -9.60
C GLN A 233 -2.14 -9.10 -9.16
N TYR A 234 -1.99 -9.37 -7.86
CA TYR A 234 -0.78 -9.97 -7.29
C TYR A 234 -0.83 -11.50 -7.17
N GLY A 235 -2.00 -12.11 -7.42
CA GLY A 235 -2.19 -13.55 -7.42
C GLY A 235 -3.21 -14.07 -6.41
N SER A 236 -3.30 -15.39 -6.33
CA SER A 236 -4.20 -16.13 -5.45
C SER A 236 -3.67 -16.15 -4.00
N PRO A 237 -4.56 -16.07 -2.98
CA PRO A 237 -4.19 -16.22 -1.57
C PRO A 237 -3.96 -17.68 -1.15
N GLU A 238 -3.94 -18.64 -2.07
CA GLU A 238 -3.83 -20.08 -1.78
C GLU A 238 -2.66 -20.43 -0.85
N GLY A 239 -1.50 -19.80 -1.01
CA GLY A 239 -0.34 -20.02 -0.14
C GLY A 239 -0.58 -19.67 1.33
N PHE A 240 -1.49 -18.74 1.63
CA PHE A 240 -1.90 -18.44 3.01
C PHE A 240 -2.77 -19.55 3.59
N PHE A 241 -3.64 -20.15 2.78
CA PHE A 241 -4.49 -21.24 3.22
C PHE A 241 -3.66 -22.51 3.47
N ASP A 242 -2.73 -22.81 2.56
CA ASP A 242 -1.79 -23.92 2.73
C ASP A 242 -0.92 -23.73 3.99
N ALA A 243 -0.46 -22.50 4.26
CA ALA A 243 0.32 -22.19 5.46
C ALA A 243 -0.52 -22.30 6.75
N ALA A 244 -1.79 -21.90 6.71
CA ALA A 244 -2.71 -22.04 7.85
C ALA A 244 -2.96 -23.51 8.19
N GLU A 245 -3.28 -24.33 7.18
CA GLU A 245 -3.52 -25.76 7.33
C GLU A 245 -2.29 -26.51 7.85
N ALA A 246 -1.09 -26.16 7.35
CA ALA A 246 0.14 -26.83 7.76
C ALA A 246 0.58 -26.52 9.20
N ASN A 247 0.31 -25.32 9.70
CA ASN A 247 0.79 -24.89 11.02
C ASN A 247 -0.11 -25.38 12.15
N ASP A 248 -1.43 -25.34 11.96
CA ASP A 248 -2.39 -25.83 12.94
C ASP A 248 -3.74 -26.09 12.26
N PRO A 249 -4.05 -27.35 11.89
CA PRO A 249 -5.28 -27.69 11.20
C PRO A 249 -6.54 -27.59 12.08
N GLU A 250 -6.38 -27.51 13.41
CA GLU A 250 -7.47 -27.48 14.39
C GLU A 250 -7.76 -26.06 14.91
N ASP A 251 -6.79 -25.14 14.83
CA ASP A 251 -6.92 -23.76 15.30
C ASP A 251 -6.97 -22.73 14.14
N GLY A 252 -7.76 -21.68 14.36
CA GLY A 252 -8.15 -20.58 13.46
C GLY A 252 -7.54 -20.55 12.05
N ASN A 253 -8.34 -20.95 11.06
CA ASN A 253 -8.08 -20.65 9.65
C ASN A 253 -8.08 -19.13 9.37
N VAL A 254 -7.66 -18.74 8.16
CA VAL A 254 -7.71 -17.34 7.69
C VAL A 254 -8.68 -17.17 6.53
N ILE A 255 -9.49 -16.11 6.55
CA ILE A 255 -10.25 -15.61 5.40
C ILE A 255 -9.46 -14.48 4.76
N TYR A 256 -9.46 -14.43 3.43
CA TYR A 256 -8.83 -13.35 2.68
C TYR A 256 -9.88 -12.50 1.97
N VAL A 257 -9.79 -11.19 2.13
CA VAL A 257 -10.65 -10.19 1.48
C VAL A 257 -9.77 -9.27 0.65
N ALA A 258 -10.10 -9.02 -0.61
CA ALA A 258 -9.38 -8.06 -1.44
C ALA A 258 -10.34 -7.05 -2.06
N MET A 259 -10.03 -5.76 -1.94
CA MET A 259 -10.93 -4.67 -2.37
C MET A 259 -10.37 -3.88 -3.54
N ASN A 260 -11.26 -3.35 -4.37
CA ASN A 260 -10.98 -2.22 -5.25
C ASN A 260 -11.22 -0.89 -4.53
N TYR A 261 -10.57 0.17 -4.99
CA TYR A 261 -10.75 1.56 -4.55
C TYR A 261 -10.48 2.50 -5.73
N ARG A 262 -11.04 3.72 -5.73
CA ARG A 262 -10.84 4.66 -6.85
C ARG A 262 -9.37 5.06 -7.01
N LEU A 263 -8.95 5.20 -8.27
CA LEU A 263 -7.57 5.50 -8.68
C LEU A 263 -7.51 6.78 -9.52
N GLY A 264 -6.30 7.30 -9.74
CA GLY A 264 -6.04 8.49 -10.55
C GLY A 264 -6.96 9.67 -10.23
N ALA A 265 -7.47 10.33 -11.27
CA ALA A 265 -8.36 11.48 -11.14
C ALA A 265 -9.70 11.19 -10.42
N TRP A 266 -10.12 9.93 -10.29
CA TRP A 266 -11.35 9.58 -9.57
C TRP A 266 -11.14 9.49 -8.06
N GLY A 267 -9.94 9.08 -7.62
CA GLY A 267 -9.64 8.83 -6.21
C GLY A 267 -8.90 9.97 -5.51
N TRP A 268 -8.18 10.80 -6.28
CA TRP A 268 -7.06 11.58 -5.74
C TRP A 268 -6.99 13.03 -6.25
N LEU A 269 -8.09 13.58 -6.78
CA LEU A 269 -8.15 15.04 -6.96
C LEU A 269 -8.26 15.73 -5.61
N GLY A 270 -7.65 16.90 -5.51
CA GLY A 270 -7.55 17.65 -4.26
C GLY A 270 -7.30 19.13 -4.51
N GLY A 271 -6.91 19.83 -3.45
CA GLY A 271 -6.58 21.25 -3.49
C GLY A 271 -7.74 22.18 -3.09
N PRO A 272 -7.43 23.40 -2.63
CA PRO A 272 -8.41 24.40 -2.23
C PRO A 272 -9.49 24.69 -3.29
N ARG A 273 -9.12 24.79 -4.58
CA ARG A 273 -10.08 25.06 -5.65
C ARG A 273 -11.08 23.91 -5.80
N PHE A 274 -10.59 22.67 -5.86
CA PHE A 274 -11.45 21.48 -5.95
C PHE A 274 -12.42 21.41 -4.77
N LYS A 275 -11.93 21.64 -3.55
CA LYS A 275 -12.78 21.69 -2.34
C LYS A 275 -13.82 22.80 -2.41
N SER A 276 -13.45 23.99 -2.87
CA SER A 276 -14.36 25.15 -2.98
C SER A 276 -15.52 24.91 -3.97
N GLU A 277 -15.31 24.03 -4.96
CA GLU A 277 -16.32 23.61 -5.93
C GLU A 277 -17.14 22.39 -5.45
N GLY A 278 -16.96 21.96 -4.19
CA GLY A 278 -17.66 20.84 -3.56
C GLY A 278 -17.04 19.47 -3.81
N GLY A 279 -15.76 19.42 -4.20
CA GLY A 279 -14.98 18.19 -4.34
C GLY A 279 -14.48 17.67 -2.98
N ILE A 280 -14.41 16.36 -2.85
CA ILE A 280 -13.92 15.66 -1.66
C ILE A 280 -12.58 15.02 -2.00
N PRO A 281 -11.45 15.45 -1.39
CA PRO A 281 -10.15 14.83 -1.63
C PRO A 281 -10.07 13.42 -1.05
N ASN A 282 -9.00 12.69 -1.41
CA ASN A 282 -8.66 11.40 -0.81
C ASN A 282 -9.77 10.33 -0.86
N LEU A 283 -10.64 10.39 -1.87
CA LEU A 283 -11.73 9.42 -2.05
C LEU A 283 -11.24 7.98 -2.10
N GLY A 284 -10.04 7.72 -2.62
CA GLY A 284 -9.43 6.39 -2.59
C GLY A 284 -9.22 5.86 -1.16
N LEU A 285 -8.85 6.72 -0.19
CA LEU A 285 -8.77 6.34 1.23
C LEU A 285 -10.16 6.16 1.85
N LEU A 286 -11.12 7.01 1.49
CA LEU A 286 -12.49 6.89 1.98
C LEU A 286 -13.16 5.60 1.50
N ASP A 287 -12.91 5.19 0.25
CA ASP A 287 -13.35 3.91 -0.33
C ASP A 287 -12.79 2.72 0.47
N GLN A 288 -11.49 2.73 0.76
CA GLN A 288 -10.84 1.68 1.53
C GLN A 288 -11.38 1.59 2.96
N ASN A 289 -11.55 2.74 3.63
CA ASN A 289 -12.18 2.79 4.95
C ASN A 289 -13.60 2.23 4.92
N PHE A 290 -14.38 2.57 3.89
CA PHE A 290 -15.74 2.09 3.72
C PHE A 290 -15.80 0.57 3.49
N ALA A 291 -14.90 0.03 2.68
CA ALA A 291 -14.76 -1.43 2.51
C ALA A 291 -14.38 -2.14 3.82
N MET A 292 -13.52 -1.55 4.66
CA MET A 292 -13.20 -2.13 5.97
C MET A 292 -14.40 -2.08 6.93
N LYS A 293 -15.25 -1.06 6.86
CA LYS A 293 -16.54 -1.05 7.59
C LYS A 293 -17.49 -2.14 7.09
N TRP A 294 -17.50 -2.42 5.78
CA TRP A 294 -18.23 -3.55 5.22
C TRP A 294 -17.74 -4.87 5.82
N VAL A 295 -16.42 -5.07 5.92
CA VAL A 295 -15.82 -6.27 6.55
C VAL A 295 -16.30 -6.41 7.99
N GLN A 296 -16.21 -5.36 8.80
CA GLN A 296 -16.70 -5.35 10.19
C GLN A 296 -18.17 -5.78 10.31
N ARG A 297 -18.99 -5.40 9.33
CA ARG A 297 -20.43 -5.70 9.34
C ARG A 297 -20.77 -7.11 8.85
N TYR A 298 -20.08 -7.61 7.84
CA TYR A 298 -20.52 -8.77 7.05
C TYR A 298 -19.66 -10.01 7.17
N ILE A 299 -18.40 -9.91 7.61
CA ILE A 299 -17.45 -11.02 7.51
C ILE A 299 -17.84 -12.25 8.35
N GLU A 300 -18.60 -12.06 9.44
CA GLU A 300 -19.19 -13.17 10.22
C GLU A 300 -20.07 -14.08 9.36
N SER A 301 -20.74 -13.56 8.32
CA SER A 301 -21.58 -14.36 7.41
C SER A 301 -20.76 -15.36 6.58
N PHE A 302 -19.45 -15.15 6.51
CA PHE A 302 -18.48 -16.01 5.83
C PHE A 302 -17.68 -16.89 6.81
N GLY A 303 -17.95 -16.78 8.12
CA GLY A 303 -17.22 -17.50 9.18
C GLY A 303 -15.99 -16.75 9.72
N GLY A 304 -15.82 -15.46 9.41
CA GLY A 304 -14.71 -14.65 9.90
C GLY A 304 -14.99 -13.90 11.20
N ASP A 305 -13.94 -13.55 11.93
CA ASP A 305 -13.99 -12.76 13.16
C ASP A 305 -13.76 -11.27 12.87
N PRO A 306 -14.76 -10.38 13.02
CA PRO A 306 -14.56 -8.94 12.86
C PRO A 306 -13.68 -8.33 13.98
N GLY A 307 -13.44 -9.06 15.08
CA GLY A 307 -12.51 -8.70 16.14
C GLY A 307 -11.05 -9.10 15.87
N GLN A 308 -10.78 -9.84 14.78
CA GLN A 308 -9.42 -10.26 14.39
C GLN A 308 -9.16 -9.94 12.91
N VAL A 309 -9.29 -8.66 12.57
CA VAL A 309 -9.01 -8.13 11.24
C VAL A 309 -7.58 -7.59 11.19
N THR A 310 -6.81 -8.12 10.24
CA THR A 310 -5.47 -7.63 9.89
C THR A 310 -5.53 -7.02 8.49
N VAL A 311 -5.26 -5.72 8.36
CA VAL A 311 -5.10 -5.10 7.05
C VAL A 311 -3.68 -5.35 6.53
N MET A 312 -3.54 -5.72 5.27
CA MET A 312 -2.26 -6.00 4.62
C MET A 312 -2.19 -5.21 3.32
N GLY A 313 -1.05 -4.60 3.04
CA GLY A 313 -0.89 -3.85 1.79
C GLY A 313 0.55 -3.78 1.34
N GLN A 314 0.73 -3.41 0.07
CA GLN A 314 2.03 -3.21 -0.56
C GLN A 314 2.10 -1.86 -1.27
N SER A 315 3.27 -1.20 -1.25
CA SER A 315 3.48 0.08 -1.94
C SER A 315 2.45 1.14 -1.52
N ALA A 316 1.70 1.70 -2.47
CA ALA A 316 0.56 2.59 -2.26
C ALA A 316 -0.50 2.03 -1.30
N GLY A 317 -0.75 0.72 -1.31
CA GLY A 317 -1.68 0.07 -0.36
C GLY A 317 -1.13 0.07 1.06
N ALA A 318 0.16 -0.22 1.24
CA ALA A 318 0.84 -0.08 2.53
C ALA A 318 0.88 1.38 3.01
N SER A 319 1.08 2.34 2.10
CA SER A 319 0.96 3.76 2.42
C SER A 319 -0.47 4.13 2.82
N SER A 320 -1.49 3.56 2.19
CA SER A 320 -2.88 3.83 2.56
C SER A 320 -3.18 3.38 3.99
N ILE A 321 -2.64 2.23 4.42
CA ILE A 321 -2.71 1.76 5.81
C ILE A 321 -2.05 2.76 6.77
N LEU A 322 -0.89 3.32 6.39
CA LEU A 322 -0.24 4.37 7.18
C LEU A 322 -1.13 5.62 7.34
N HIS A 323 -1.87 6.00 6.29
CA HIS A 323 -2.86 7.08 6.37
C HIS A 323 -4.04 6.69 7.27
N HIS A 324 -4.54 5.45 7.21
CA HIS A 324 -5.58 4.96 8.12
C HIS A 324 -5.14 4.97 9.60
N ILE A 325 -3.86 4.72 9.89
CA ILE A 325 -3.31 4.79 11.27
C ILE A 325 -3.24 6.24 11.78
N THR A 326 -3.10 7.21 10.89
CA THR A 326 -2.97 8.64 11.23
C THR A 326 -4.23 9.45 10.92
N ALA A 327 -5.31 8.78 10.52
CA ALA A 327 -6.52 9.41 10.03
C ALA A 327 -7.14 10.35 11.06
N GLY A 328 -7.55 11.54 10.61
CA GLY A 328 -8.10 12.61 11.45
C GLY A 328 -7.31 12.89 12.73
N ALA A 329 -5.98 12.75 12.66
CA ALA A 329 -5.06 12.92 13.77
C ALA A 329 -5.45 12.08 15.00
N GLY A 330 -5.86 10.82 14.79
CA GLY A 330 -6.20 9.90 15.87
C GLY A 330 -7.61 10.08 16.45
N SER A 331 -8.47 10.88 15.81
CA SER A 331 -9.85 11.12 16.28
C SER A 331 -10.71 9.85 16.23
N GLU A 332 -11.56 9.66 17.24
CA GLU A 332 -12.45 8.48 17.33
C GLU A 332 -13.40 8.32 16.12
N GLU A 333 -13.71 9.41 15.41
CA GLU A 333 -14.50 9.35 14.18
C GLU A 333 -13.85 8.46 13.12
N TYR A 334 -12.53 8.54 12.96
CA TYR A 334 -11.77 7.78 11.97
C TYR A 334 -11.02 6.58 12.56
N ALA A 335 -11.44 6.10 13.74
CA ALA A 335 -10.88 4.93 14.39
C ALA A 335 -10.73 3.73 13.42
N PRO A 336 -9.56 3.07 13.36
CA PRO A 336 -9.30 1.97 12.45
C PRO A 336 -10.26 0.80 12.64
N ASN A 337 -10.71 0.24 11.53
CA ASN A 337 -11.58 -0.93 11.48
C ASN A 337 -10.79 -2.26 11.47
N PHE A 338 -9.57 -2.25 12.04
CA PHE A 338 -8.66 -3.39 12.10
C PHE A 338 -7.81 -3.35 13.39
N GLN A 339 -7.33 -4.52 13.82
CA GLN A 339 -6.53 -4.68 15.05
C GLN A 339 -5.03 -4.82 14.77
N ARG A 340 -4.67 -5.25 13.56
CA ARG A 340 -3.29 -5.45 13.14
C ARG A 340 -3.08 -4.94 11.72
N ALA A 341 -1.82 -4.64 11.40
CA ALA A 341 -1.44 -4.19 10.08
C ALA A 341 -0.13 -4.83 9.60
N ILE A 342 -0.10 -5.20 8.32
CA ILE A 342 1.07 -5.66 7.59
C ILE A 342 1.37 -4.66 6.47
N LEU A 343 2.51 -3.97 6.56
CA LEU A 343 2.91 -2.95 5.58
C LEU A 343 4.16 -3.40 4.85
N GLN A 344 4.02 -3.73 3.56
CA GLN A 344 5.11 -4.15 2.69
C GLN A 344 5.56 -2.95 1.83
N SER A 345 6.71 -2.35 2.18
CA SER A 345 7.28 -1.17 1.51
C SER A 345 6.28 -0.02 1.36
N ALA A 346 5.79 0.55 2.48
CA ALA A 346 4.88 1.70 2.47
C ALA A 346 5.48 2.88 1.68
N GLY A 347 4.99 3.07 0.47
CA GLY A 347 5.58 3.99 -0.51
C GLY A 347 4.62 5.08 -0.93
N PHE A 348 4.99 6.34 -0.70
CA PHE A 348 4.35 7.51 -1.28
C PHE A 348 5.30 8.70 -1.24
N PHE A 349 5.11 9.64 -2.16
CA PHE A 349 5.83 10.90 -2.13
C PHE A 349 5.03 11.88 -1.29
N PRO A 350 5.54 12.36 -0.15
CA PRO A 350 4.81 13.30 0.69
C PRO A 350 4.63 14.64 -0.02
N GLN A 351 3.40 14.94 -0.45
CA GLN A 351 3.06 16.21 -1.10
C GLN A 351 2.22 17.08 -0.16
N PRO A 352 2.82 17.97 0.63
CA PRO A 352 2.08 18.85 1.56
C PRO A 352 1.48 20.09 0.88
N ASN A 353 1.66 20.27 -0.42
CA ASN A 353 1.41 21.55 -1.08
C ASN A 353 0.02 21.64 -1.73
N ALA A 354 -0.87 22.40 -1.10
CA ALA A 354 -2.16 22.79 -1.68
C ALA A 354 -2.07 23.37 -3.11
N SER A 355 -0.98 24.10 -3.44
CA SER A 355 -0.76 24.62 -4.80
C SER A 355 -0.43 23.53 -5.82
N HIS A 356 0.19 22.43 -5.39
CA HIS A 356 0.46 21.28 -6.26
C HIS A 356 -0.85 20.58 -6.61
N ASP A 357 -1.73 20.38 -5.64
CA ASP A 357 -3.03 19.76 -5.89
C ASP A 357 -3.95 20.67 -6.73
N ASP A 358 -3.94 21.98 -6.49
CA ASP A 358 -4.64 22.94 -7.34
C ASP A 358 -4.10 22.96 -8.77
N TYR A 359 -2.80 22.77 -8.96
CA TYR A 359 -2.19 22.61 -10.28
C TYR A 359 -2.68 21.33 -10.95
N ILE A 360 -2.67 20.19 -10.26
CA ILE A 360 -3.19 18.91 -10.77
C ILE A 360 -4.65 19.05 -11.18
N TYR A 361 -5.48 19.65 -10.32
CA TYR A 361 -6.90 19.86 -10.60
C TYR A 361 -7.11 20.79 -11.81
N SER A 362 -6.40 21.92 -11.85
CA SER A 362 -6.49 22.87 -12.97
C SER A 362 -6.04 22.26 -14.29
N GLU A 363 -5.03 21.38 -14.27
CA GLU A 363 -4.56 20.68 -15.45
C GLU A 363 -5.56 19.62 -15.92
N VAL A 364 -6.26 18.92 -15.01
CA VAL A 364 -7.37 18.03 -15.39
C VAL A 364 -8.50 18.82 -16.06
N LEU A 365 -8.90 19.97 -15.51
CA LEU A 365 -9.88 20.87 -16.14
C LEU A 365 -9.42 21.28 -17.55
N ARG A 366 -8.16 21.72 -17.69
CA ARG A 366 -7.57 22.12 -18.97
C ARG A 366 -7.55 20.99 -20.01
N LEU A 367 -7.16 19.78 -19.60
CA LEU A 367 -7.05 18.61 -20.48
C LEU A 367 -8.41 18.06 -20.91
N THR A 368 -9.44 18.24 -20.09
CA THR A 368 -10.80 17.80 -20.38
C THR A 368 -11.64 18.86 -21.09
N GLY A 369 -11.21 20.13 -21.02
CA GLY A 369 -11.96 21.29 -21.53
C GLY A 369 -13.08 21.75 -20.60
N ALA A 370 -13.16 21.24 -19.38
CA ALA A 370 -14.12 21.67 -18.37
C ALA A 370 -13.63 22.95 -17.66
N GLU A 371 -14.56 23.80 -17.23
CA GLU A 371 -14.25 25.02 -16.47
C GLU A 371 -14.45 24.84 -14.95
N SER A 372 -15.20 23.81 -14.55
CA SER A 372 -15.56 23.54 -13.14
C SER A 372 -15.77 22.05 -12.84
N LEU A 373 -15.84 21.70 -11.56
CA LEU A 373 -16.18 20.36 -11.09
C LEU A 373 -17.58 19.94 -11.54
N ALA A 374 -18.52 20.90 -11.61
CA ALA A 374 -19.88 20.63 -12.05
C ALA A 374 -19.90 20.15 -13.51
N GLU A 375 -19.10 20.76 -14.38
CA GLU A 375 -18.93 20.30 -15.76
C GLU A 375 -18.17 18.97 -15.84
N LEU A 376 -17.09 18.84 -15.06
CA LEU A 376 -16.29 17.61 -14.99
C LEU A 376 -17.15 16.39 -14.61
N LYS A 377 -18.12 16.58 -13.70
CA LYS A 377 -19.11 15.56 -13.29
C LYS A 377 -20.00 15.06 -14.42
N GLN A 378 -20.21 15.84 -15.48
CA GLN A 378 -21.09 15.51 -16.62
C GLN A 378 -20.31 15.02 -17.86
N LEU A 379 -18.98 14.92 -17.78
CA LEU A 379 -18.18 14.48 -18.93
C LEU A 379 -18.26 12.97 -19.13
N ASN A 380 -18.17 12.53 -20.38
CA ASN A 380 -18.02 11.12 -20.68
C ASN A 380 -16.72 10.57 -20.04
N THR A 381 -16.80 9.41 -19.40
CA THR A 381 -15.66 8.69 -18.79
C THR A 381 -14.46 8.58 -19.72
N THR A 382 -14.66 8.44 -21.03
CA THR A 382 -13.58 8.34 -22.02
C THR A 382 -12.72 9.62 -22.09
N ILE A 383 -13.34 10.79 -21.94
CA ILE A 383 -12.62 12.09 -21.93
C ILE A 383 -11.78 12.19 -20.65
N LEU A 384 -12.39 11.87 -19.50
CA LEU A 384 -11.71 11.83 -18.22
C LEU A 384 -10.55 10.84 -18.22
N GLN A 385 -10.74 9.67 -18.82
CA GLN A 385 -9.74 8.62 -18.92
C GLN A 385 -8.54 9.04 -19.78
N ALA A 386 -8.77 9.80 -20.85
CA ALA A 386 -7.71 10.37 -21.68
C ALA A 386 -6.91 11.43 -20.92
N ALA A 387 -7.58 12.33 -20.20
CA ALA A 387 -6.92 13.33 -19.36
C ALA A 387 -6.11 12.69 -18.22
N ASN A 388 -6.68 11.69 -17.54
CA ASN A 388 -6.02 10.91 -16.50
C ASN A 388 -4.75 10.22 -17.03
N ALA A 389 -4.84 9.60 -18.21
CA ALA A 389 -3.69 8.97 -18.86
C ALA A 389 -2.60 9.99 -19.21
N LYS A 390 -2.98 11.19 -19.66
CA LYS A 390 -2.03 12.28 -19.99
C LYS A 390 -1.30 12.76 -18.73
N MET A 391 -2.05 13.06 -17.68
CA MET A 391 -1.52 13.47 -16.38
C MET A 391 -0.54 12.45 -15.82
N THR A 392 -0.88 11.17 -15.93
CA THR A 392 0.00 10.09 -15.49
C THR A 392 1.27 10.02 -16.36
N TYR A 393 1.13 10.15 -17.68
CA TYR A 393 2.25 10.11 -18.61
C TYR A 393 3.25 11.26 -18.38
N ASP A 394 2.74 12.46 -18.07
CA ASP A 394 3.53 13.65 -17.81
C ASP A 394 4.14 13.72 -16.40
N SER A 395 3.91 12.71 -15.56
CA SER A 395 4.47 12.69 -14.20
C SER A 395 6.01 12.72 -14.25
N PRO A 396 6.68 13.53 -13.41
CA PRO A 396 8.13 13.47 -13.28
C PRO A 396 8.60 12.06 -12.93
N TYR A 397 9.81 11.68 -13.36
CA TYR A 397 10.37 10.36 -13.07
C TYR A 397 10.28 10.07 -11.56
N GLY A 398 9.86 8.86 -11.19
CA GLY A 398 9.85 8.42 -9.80
C GLY A 398 8.56 8.76 -9.04
N ILE A 399 7.77 9.76 -9.45
CA ILE A 399 6.52 10.14 -8.78
C ILE A 399 5.29 9.89 -9.68
N PHE A 400 4.12 9.83 -9.05
CA PHE A 400 2.82 9.84 -9.70
C PHE A 400 2.08 11.14 -9.34
N ASN A 401 1.50 11.82 -10.33
CA ASN A 401 0.76 13.07 -10.12
C ASN A 401 -0.54 12.90 -9.31
N PHE A 402 -0.98 11.68 -9.02
CA PHE A 402 -2.17 11.41 -8.22
C PHE A 402 -1.77 10.60 -6.99
N GLY A 403 -2.29 10.98 -5.82
CA GLY A 403 -2.06 10.28 -4.56
C GLY A 403 -2.70 11.03 -3.39
N PRO A 404 -2.47 10.54 -2.14
CA PRO A 404 -2.97 11.20 -0.95
C PRO A 404 -2.47 12.65 -0.84
N THR A 405 -3.38 13.56 -0.46
CA THR A 405 -3.08 14.97 -0.17
C THR A 405 -3.45 15.31 1.28
N VAL A 406 -2.88 16.40 1.81
CA VAL A 406 -3.33 17.01 3.07
C VAL A 406 -4.66 17.73 2.83
N ASP A 407 -5.76 17.12 3.29
CA ASP A 407 -7.11 17.65 3.13
C ASP A 407 -7.64 18.40 4.35
N LEU A 408 -6.87 18.44 5.45
CA LEU A 408 -7.23 19.05 6.74
C LEU A 408 -8.40 18.37 7.46
N ASP A 409 -8.74 17.15 7.07
CA ASP A 409 -9.82 16.34 7.63
C ASP A 409 -9.35 14.89 7.83
N TYR A 410 -9.60 13.99 6.87
CA TYR A 410 -9.12 12.60 6.93
C TYR A 410 -7.59 12.52 7.00
N VAL A 411 -6.88 13.37 6.26
CA VAL A 411 -5.42 13.52 6.24
C VAL A 411 -5.07 14.95 6.69
N PRO A 412 -4.99 15.21 8.00
CA PRO A 412 -4.85 16.58 8.51
C PRO A 412 -3.43 17.17 8.37
N ASP A 413 -2.40 16.33 8.27
CA ASP A 413 -1.01 16.68 7.96
C ASP A 413 -0.33 15.44 7.37
N LEU A 414 0.94 15.54 6.98
CA LEU A 414 1.71 14.39 6.50
C LEU A 414 1.80 13.30 7.58
N PRO A 415 1.62 12.01 7.24
CA PRO A 415 1.73 10.92 8.22
C PRO A 415 3.03 10.92 9.01
N SER A 416 4.15 11.33 8.41
CA SER A 416 5.44 11.43 9.11
C SER A 416 5.41 12.41 10.29
N LYS A 417 4.70 13.54 10.14
CA LYS A 417 4.55 14.59 11.15
C LYS A 417 3.51 14.19 12.19
N LEU A 418 2.40 13.57 11.77
CA LEU A 418 1.38 13.04 12.68
C LEU A 418 1.96 11.94 13.57
N LEU A 419 2.76 11.02 13.01
CA LEU A 419 3.42 9.97 13.78
C LEU A 419 4.46 10.49 14.77
N ALA A 420 5.00 11.70 14.59
CA ALA A 420 5.94 12.30 15.55
C ALA A 420 5.23 12.78 16.84
N ASP A 421 3.91 12.91 16.82
CA ASP A 421 3.10 13.37 17.94
C ASP A 421 2.23 12.20 18.46
N PRO A 422 2.44 11.73 19.71
CA PRO A 422 1.68 10.61 20.27
C PRO A 422 0.17 10.87 20.36
N GLU A 423 -0.29 12.11 20.32
CA GLU A 423 -1.71 12.42 20.39
C GLU A 423 -2.38 12.51 19.01
N LYS A 424 -1.62 12.37 17.91
CA LYS A 424 -2.11 12.54 16.54
C LYS A 424 -2.17 11.24 15.73
N ARG A 425 -2.26 10.09 16.40
CA ARG A 425 -2.29 8.77 15.77
C ARG A 425 -3.15 7.78 16.54
N HIS A 426 -3.67 6.78 15.85
CA HIS A 426 -4.36 5.66 16.48
C HIS A 426 -3.35 4.69 17.11
N LYS A 427 -3.67 4.20 18.32
CA LYS A 427 -2.80 3.36 19.15
C LYS A 427 -3.34 1.92 19.23
N GLY A 428 -2.53 1.00 19.76
CA GLY A 428 -2.96 -0.37 20.04
C GLY A 428 -3.02 -1.30 18.83
N ILE A 429 -2.41 -0.92 17.71
CA ILE A 429 -2.39 -1.71 16.46
C ILE A 429 -1.12 -2.55 16.43
N GLY A 430 -1.25 -3.88 16.31
CA GLY A 430 -0.10 -4.76 16.13
C GLY A 430 0.49 -4.61 14.72
N LEU A 431 1.82 -4.55 14.59
CA LEU A 431 2.48 -4.22 13.32
C LEU A 431 3.47 -5.29 12.85
N LEU A 432 3.40 -5.64 11.56
CA LEU A 432 4.47 -6.32 10.83
C LEU A 432 4.87 -5.46 9.64
N LEU A 433 6.05 -4.86 9.71
CA LEU A 433 6.51 -3.85 8.76
C LEU A 433 7.70 -4.40 7.98
N GLY A 434 7.78 -4.13 6.69
CA GLY A 434 8.99 -4.45 5.95
C GLY A 434 9.22 -3.56 4.76
N HIS A 435 10.43 -3.69 4.23
CA HIS A 435 10.86 -3.01 3.03
C HIS A 435 11.84 -3.90 2.27
N THR A 436 12.06 -3.60 1.00
CA THR A 436 13.09 -4.26 0.19
C THR A 436 14.40 -3.47 0.31
N ALA A 437 15.54 -4.14 0.09
CA ALA A 437 16.85 -3.51 0.27
C ALA A 437 17.12 -2.36 -0.73
N TYR A 438 16.46 -2.37 -1.89
CA TYR A 438 16.62 -1.41 -2.98
C TYR A 438 15.26 -0.87 -3.47
N ASP A 439 14.37 -0.52 -2.54
CA ASP A 439 13.02 -0.01 -2.82
C ASP A 439 13.05 1.23 -3.74
N GLY A 440 13.96 2.16 -3.51
CA GLY A 440 14.10 3.41 -4.23
C GLY A 440 14.66 3.24 -5.65
N LEU A 441 15.24 2.08 -5.97
CA LEU A 441 15.97 1.88 -7.22
C LEU A 441 15.07 2.02 -8.46
N LEU A 442 13.82 1.56 -8.37
CA LEU A 442 12.81 1.71 -9.43
C LEU A 442 12.45 3.19 -9.67
N PHE A 443 12.49 4.01 -8.62
CA PHE A 443 12.05 5.40 -8.64
C PHE A 443 13.20 6.39 -8.87
N THR A 444 14.42 5.89 -9.02
CA THR A 444 15.62 6.70 -9.21
C THR A 444 15.98 6.80 -10.68
N PRO A 445 16.06 8.01 -11.27
CA PRO A 445 16.42 8.14 -12.68
C PRO A 445 17.85 7.62 -12.92
N PRO A 446 18.06 6.73 -13.91
CA PRO A 446 19.34 6.02 -14.09
C PRO A 446 20.50 6.93 -14.55
N TRP A 447 20.21 8.16 -14.96
CA TRP A 447 21.19 9.18 -15.38
C TRP A 447 21.61 10.14 -14.25
N VAL A 448 21.11 9.98 -13.03
CA VAL A 448 21.60 10.76 -11.89
C VAL A 448 23.02 10.31 -11.54
N ARG A 449 24.01 11.16 -11.84
CA ARG A 449 25.46 10.85 -11.75
C ARG A 449 26.29 11.93 -11.06
N THR A 450 25.69 13.08 -10.76
CA THR A 450 26.34 14.22 -10.10
C THR A 450 25.40 14.78 -9.02
N PRO A 451 25.93 15.49 -8.01
CA PRO A 451 25.08 16.20 -7.05
C PRO A 451 24.08 17.14 -7.72
N GLU A 452 24.47 17.82 -8.80
CA GLU A 452 23.56 18.71 -9.55
C GLU A 452 22.38 17.97 -10.20
N HIS A 453 22.60 16.76 -10.73
CA HIS A 453 21.48 15.94 -11.24
C HIS A 453 20.51 15.59 -10.12
N LEU A 454 21.02 15.21 -8.93
CA LEU A 454 20.18 14.88 -7.79
C LEU A 454 19.39 16.09 -7.29
N ARG A 455 20.01 17.28 -7.22
CA ARG A 455 19.33 18.54 -6.88
C ARG A 455 18.25 18.91 -7.88
N THR A 456 18.54 18.76 -9.18
CA THR A 456 17.57 19.01 -10.26
C THR A 456 16.38 18.07 -10.14
N HIS A 457 16.65 16.79 -9.88
CA HIS A 457 15.60 15.80 -9.66
C HIS A 457 14.77 16.11 -8.41
N ALA A 458 15.40 16.44 -7.28
CA ALA A 458 14.71 16.82 -6.05
C ALA A 458 13.79 18.05 -6.25
N LYS A 459 14.22 19.05 -7.03
CA LYS A 459 13.39 20.21 -7.39
C LYS A 459 12.21 19.85 -8.31
N LYS A 460 12.36 18.85 -9.18
CA LYS A 460 11.26 18.31 -9.99
C LYS A 460 10.21 17.60 -9.11
N LEU A 461 10.66 16.87 -8.07
CA LEU A 461 9.77 16.17 -7.13
C LEU A 461 9.09 17.10 -6.11
N TYR A 462 9.82 18.12 -5.64
CA TYR A 462 9.38 19.07 -4.61
C TYR A 462 9.64 20.51 -5.09
N PRO A 463 8.71 21.09 -5.88
CA PRO A 463 8.81 22.47 -6.30
C PRO A 463 8.89 23.41 -5.08
N GLY A 464 9.96 24.19 -4.99
CA GLY A 464 10.21 25.08 -3.85
C GLY A 464 10.98 24.46 -2.69
N ILE A 465 11.56 23.26 -2.85
CA ILE A 465 12.45 22.65 -1.85
C ILE A 465 13.51 23.64 -1.33
N PRO A 466 13.60 23.88 0.00
CA PRO A 466 14.54 24.84 0.55
C PRO A 466 16.01 24.48 0.30
N GLN A 467 16.86 25.51 0.19
CA GLN A 467 18.30 25.31 0.02
C GLN A 467 18.93 24.52 1.17
N THR A 468 18.38 24.61 2.38
CA THR A 468 18.80 23.82 3.54
C THR A 468 18.56 22.32 3.35
N ALA A 469 17.41 21.93 2.78
CA ALA A 469 17.12 20.54 2.45
C ALA A 469 18.03 20.04 1.31
N LEU A 470 18.25 20.86 0.28
CA LEU A 470 19.19 20.51 -0.80
C LEU A 470 20.63 20.34 -0.30
N ALA A 471 21.08 21.21 0.62
CA ALA A 471 22.40 21.11 1.24
C ALA A 471 22.54 19.83 2.09
N TYR A 472 21.47 19.44 2.79
CA TYR A 472 21.44 18.15 3.48
C TYR A 472 21.55 16.98 2.50
N THR A 473 20.81 17.04 1.38
CA THR A 473 20.90 16.01 0.33
C THR A 473 22.33 15.85 -0.18
N ASP A 474 23.02 16.96 -0.48
CA ASP A 474 24.41 16.94 -0.95
C ASP A 474 25.38 16.31 0.07
N ALA A 475 25.15 16.56 1.37
CA ALA A 475 26.01 16.07 2.45
C ALA A 475 25.77 14.57 2.77
N HIS A 476 24.52 14.12 2.75
CA HIS A 476 24.13 12.78 3.23
C HIS A 476 23.90 11.74 2.12
N TYR A 477 23.81 12.16 0.86
CA TYR A 477 23.75 11.29 -0.32
C TYR A 477 24.89 11.59 -1.30
N PRO A 478 26.16 11.45 -0.87
CA PRO A 478 27.30 11.93 -1.64
C PRO A 478 27.50 11.11 -2.92
N ILE A 479 27.30 11.77 -4.06
CA ILE A 479 27.62 11.21 -5.37
C ILE A 479 29.11 11.43 -5.65
N LYS A 480 29.96 10.49 -5.22
CA LYS A 480 31.41 10.57 -5.46
C LYS A 480 31.71 10.43 -6.96
N GLN A 481 32.21 11.51 -7.58
CA GLN A 481 32.74 11.52 -8.94
C GLN A 481 34.03 10.68 -9.01
N PHE A 482 33.87 9.36 -9.13
CA PHE A 482 34.98 8.40 -9.21
C PHE A 482 35.92 8.62 -10.42
N GLN A 483 35.55 9.48 -11.38
CA GLN A 483 36.36 9.82 -12.54
C GLN A 483 37.62 10.61 -12.19
N ASP A 484 37.59 11.45 -11.16
CA ASP A 484 38.73 12.33 -10.83
C ASP A 484 39.91 11.58 -10.22
N ARG A 485 39.69 10.35 -9.73
CA ARG A 485 40.72 9.56 -9.03
C ARG A 485 41.22 8.37 -9.85
N PHE A 486 40.41 7.78 -10.72
CA PHE A 486 40.78 6.60 -11.55
C PHE A 486 40.04 6.52 -12.90
N PRO A 487 40.41 7.35 -13.90
CA PRO A 487 39.72 7.40 -15.20
C PRO A 487 39.80 6.11 -16.04
N TRP A 488 40.71 5.19 -15.70
CA TRP A 488 40.96 3.91 -16.40
C TRP A 488 40.21 2.71 -15.81
N LEU A 489 39.61 2.84 -14.61
CA LEU A 489 38.87 1.75 -14.00
C LEU A 489 37.42 1.74 -14.51
N PRO A 490 36.87 0.61 -15.00
CA PRO A 490 35.45 0.49 -15.23
C PRO A 490 34.72 0.66 -13.88
N ILE A 491 34.09 1.82 -13.71
CA ILE A 491 33.20 2.10 -12.57
C ILE A 491 32.13 1.00 -12.54
N VAL A 492 31.90 0.37 -11.38
CA VAL A 492 30.69 -0.45 -11.21
C VAL A 492 29.48 0.49 -11.19
N ALA A 493 28.92 0.75 -12.38
CA ALA A 493 27.87 1.75 -12.60
C ALA A 493 26.61 1.47 -11.76
N GLN A 494 26.41 0.19 -11.40
CA GLN A 494 25.34 -0.31 -10.54
C GLN A 494 25.45 0.21 -9.10
N ARG A 495 26.62 0.08 -8.44
CA ARG A 495 26.81 0.53 -7.05
C ARG A 495 26.58 2.03 -6.86
N LYS A 496 26.89 2.84 -7.88
CA LYS A 496 26.66 4.29 -7.81
C LYS A 496 25.18 4.66 -7.85
N ILE A 497 24.38 4.00 -8.68
CA ILE A 497 22.94 4.29 -8.76
C ILE A 497 22.22 3.78 -7.52
N VAL A 498 22.64 2.64 -6.96
CA VAL A 498 22.14 2.17 -5.66
C VAL A 498 22.35 3.22 -4.57
N ASN A 499 23.54 3.83 -4.48
CA ASN A 499 23.75 4.89 -3.49
C ASN A 499 22.92 6.16 -3.76
N VAL A 500 22.52 6.42 -5.01
CA VAL A 500 21.61 7.52 -5.33
C VAL A 500 20.18 7.15 -4.94
N SER A 501 19.81 5.88 -5.08
CA SER A 501 18.47 5.42 -4.72
C SER A 501 18.20 5.49 -3.23
N ASP A 502 19.24 5.49 -2.39
CA ASP A 502 19.14 5.77 -0.95
C ASP A 502 18.33 7.05 -0.66
N PHE A 503 18.42 8.08 -1.52
CA PHE A 503 17.61 9.30 -1.35
C PHE A 503 16.10 9.01 -1.49
N LEU A 504 15.72 8.22 -2.48
CA LEU A 504 14.32 7.84 -2.74
C LEU A 504 13.82 6.81 -1.74
N ASP A 505 14.68 5.88 -1.35
CA ASP A 505 14.46 4.93 -0.26
C ASP A 505 14.06 5.68 1.01
N ASP A 506 14.89 6.63 1.44
CA ASP A 506 14.68 7.33 2.70
C ASP A 506 13.48 8.27 2.65
N ILE A 507 13.35 9.12 1.62
CA ILE A 507 12.32 10.17 1.62
C ILE A 507 10.90 9.63 1.37
N ALA A 508 10.76 8.52 0.64
CA ALA A 508 9.45 8.08 0.13
C ALA A 508 9.03 6.67 0.55
N ILE A 509 9.93 5.81 1.04
CA ILE A 509 9.62 4.38 1.26
C ILE A 509 10.11 3.83 2.61
N GLN A 510 11.41 3.61 2.79
CA GLN A 510 11.96 2.87 3.92
C GLN A 510 11.74 3.61 5.25
N CYS A 511 11.90 4.93 5.29
CA CYS A 511 11.70 5.69 6.52
C CYS A 511 10.22 5.75 6.96
N ASN A 512 9.25 5.52 6.08
CA ASN A 512 7.85 5.40 6.51
C ASN A 512 7.65 4.24 7.50
N SER A 513 8.30 3.11 7.23
CA SER A 513 8.32 1.98 8.15
C SER A 513 9.01 2.34 9.47
N TYR A 514 10.07 3.16 9.43
CA TYR A 514 10.75 3.67 10.62
C TYR A 514 9.89 4.56 11.49
N TYR A 515 9.24 5.58 10.91
CA TYR A 515 8.37 6.52 11.64
C TYR A 515 7.30 5.75 12.41
N LEU A 516 6.64 4.81 11.73
CA LEU A 516 5.57 4.03 12.32
C LEU A 516 6.09 3.07 13.41
N THR A 517 7.29 2.52 13.23
CA THR A 517 7.94 1.68 14.25
C THR A 517 8.21 2.48 15.52
N GLU A 518 8.87 3.63 15.42
CA GLU A 518 9.24 4.40 16.61
C GLU A 518 8.03 4.98 17.35
N ALA A 519 6.98 5.36 16.60
CA ALA A 519 5.68 5.75 17.14
C ALA A 519 5.03 4.61 17.93
N ALA A 520 4.93 3.41 17.35
CA ALA A 520 4.32 2.27 18.04
C ALA A 520 5.13 1.81 19.28
N LEU A 521 6.46 1.92 19.25
CA LEU A 521 7.32 1.63 20.40
C LEU A 521 7.19 2.67 21.53
N GLU A 522 6.77 3.89 21.21
CA GLU A 522 6.44 4.90 22.21
C GLU A 522 5.14 4.57 22.93
N ASP A 523 4.14 4.11 22.19
CA ASP A 523 2.82 3.77 22.75
C ASP A 523 2.87 2.54 23.67
N GLN A 524 3.71 1.54 23.32
CA GLN A 524 3.89 0.27 24.07
C GLN A 524 2.60 -0.54 24.27
N GLN A 525 1.61 -0.38 23.37
CA GLN A 525 0.31 -1.03 23.49
C GLN A 525 0.19 -2.32 22.68
N ALA A 526 1.02 -2.51 21.66
CA ALA A 526 0.96 -3.66 20.75
C ALA A 526 2.36 -4.02 20.23
N PRO A 527 2.60 -5.29 19.83
CA PRO A 527 3.91 -5.72 19.36
C PRO A 527 4.19 -5.20 17.94
N VAL A 528 5.47 -4.94 17.68
CA VAL A 528 6.00 -4.54 16.37
C VAL A 528 7.00 -5.58 15.90
N TYR A 529 6.88 -6.03 14.66
CA TYR A 529 7.82 -6.91 13.99
C TYR A 529 8.30 -6.24 12.71
N ARG A 530 9.58 -6.42 12.40
CA ARG A 530 10.19 -5.84 11.19
C ARG A 530 10.91 -6.88 10.37
N TYR A 531 10.84 -6.75 9.04
CA TYR A 531 11.68 -7.48 8.11
C TYR A 531 12.37 -6.58 7.09
N VAL A 532 13.47 -7.09 6.54
CA VAL A 532 14.15 -6.53 5.37
C VAL A 532 14.26 -7.63 4.32
N PHE A 533 13.76 -7.35 3.12
CA PHE A 533 13.83 -8.27 2.01
C PHE A 533 15.09 -8.00 1.18
N ASN A 534 16.11 -8.84 1.36
CA ASN A 534 17.43 -8.71 0.74
C ASN A 534 17.63 -9.62 -0.48
N THR A 535 16.82 -10.67 -0.64
CA THR A 535 16.94 -11.60 -1.78
C THR A 535 16.85 -10.86 -3.11
N LEU A 536 17.88 -11.02 -3.94
CA LEU A 536 18.04 -10.25 -5.17
C LEU A 536 16.90 -10.52 -6.17
N PRO A 537 16.49 -9.51 -6.94
CA PRO A 537 17.06 -8.16 -7.04
C PRO A 537 16.65 -7.21 -5.91
N ALA A 538 15.83 -7.64 -4.93
CA ALA A 538 15.44 -6.86 -3.76
C ALA A 538 14.95 -5.43 -4.09
N VAL A 539 14.24 -5.27 -5.20
CA VAL A 539 13.61 -4.01 -5.62
C VAL A 539 12.17 -3.94 -5.16
N HIS A 540 11.60 -2.74 -5.21
CA HIS A 540 10.23 -2.48 -4.79
C HIS A 540 9.20 -3.48 -5.32
N GLY A 541 8.46 -4.08 -4.39
CA GLY A 541 7.39 -5.04 -4.67
C GLY A 541 7.85 -6.44 -5.05
N TYR A 542 9.16 -6.72 -5.07
CA TYR A 542 9.66 -8.06 -5.39
C TYR A 542 9.26 -9.13 -4.34
N ASP A 543 9.05 -8.73 -3.09
CA ASP A 543 8.58 -9.58 -1.99
C ASP A 543 7.12 -10.06 -2.19
N THR A 544 6.35 -9.43 -3.09
CA THR A 544 4.99 -9.91 -3.44
C THR A 544 5.01 -11.27 -4.14
N ALA A 545 6.09 -11.61 -4.87
CA ALA A 545 6.27 -12.95 -5.45
C ALA A 545 6.33 -14.05 -4.38
N TYR A 546 6.85 -13.73 -3.19
CA TYR A 546 6.96 -14.64 -2.05
C TYR A 546 5.67 -14.65 -1.24
N THR A 547 5.00 -13.50 -1.15
CA THR A 547 3.72 -13.33 -0.46
C THR A 547 2.62 -14.17 -1.12
N TYR A 548 2.53 -14.17 -2.45
CA TYR A 548 1.46 -14.84 -3.22
C TYR A 548 1.91 -16.12 -3.95
N TYR A 549 3.07 -16.66 -3.60
CA TYR A 549 3.54 -17.94 -4.12
C TYR A 549 2.46 -19.05 -3.93
N PRO A 550 2.20 -19.92 -4.92
CA PRO A 550 2.94 -20.12 -6.17
C PRO A 550 2.43 -19.30 -7.37
N SER A 551 1.63 -18.26 -7.14
CA SER A 551 1.13 -17.42 -8.23
C SER A 551 2.28 -16.82 -9.05
N PRO A 552 2.16 -16.75 -10.39
CA PRO A 552 3.13 -16.06 -11.22
C PRO A 552 3.25 -14.59 -10.80
N SER A 553 4.48 -14.09 -10.63
CA SER A 553 4.73 -12.68 -10.34
C SER A 553 5.44 -12.00 -11.50
N PRO A 554 5.04 -10.77 -11.87
CA PRO A 554 5.74 -9.99 -12.89
C PRO A 554 7.16 -9.60 -12.44
N PHE A 555 7.39 -9.52 -11.14
CA PHE A 555 8.66 -9.06 -10.57
C PHE A 555 9.73 -10.15 -10.57
N GLY A 556 9.35 -11.44 -10.50
CA GLY A 556 10.24 -12.57 -10.66
C GLY A 556 9.72 -13.85 -10.03
N THR A 557 10.56 -14.88 -9.98
CA THR A 557 10.24 -16.16 -9.37
C THR A 557 10.65 -16.16 -7.90
N ALA A 558 9.79 -16.69 -7.03
CA ALA A 558 10.11 -16.89 -5.63
C ALA A 558 10.80 -18.24 -5.38
N ASP A 559 11.77 -18.26 -4.47
CA ASP A 559 12.23 -19.52 -3.87
C ASP A 559 11.11 -20.13 -3.02
N PRO A 560 10.68 -21.38 -3.29
CA PRO A 560 9.55 -21.99 -2.59
C PRO A 560 9.72 -22.11 -1.07
N THR A 561 10.96 -22.32 -0.61
CA THR A 561 11.23 -22.52 0.83
C THR A 561 11.08 -21.20 1.57
N LEU A 562 11.71 -20.15 1.06
CA LEU A 562 11.63 -18.81 1.62
C LEU A 562 10.21 -18.24 1.51
N ALA A 563 9.50 -18.52 0.42
CA ALA A 563 8.11 -18.08 0.23
C ALA A 563 7.18 -18.69 1.28
N LYS A 564 7.23 -20.02 1.46
CA LYS A 564 6.44 -20.72 2.49
C LYS A 564 6.76 -20.22 3.91
N PHE A 565 8.03 -19.93 4.18
CA PHE A 565 8.43 -19.32 5.46
C PHE A 565 7.79 -17.94 5.67
N SER A 566 7.81 -17.07 4.64
CA SER A 566 7.16 -15.76 4.67
C SER A 566 5.64 -15.86 4.87
N GLN A 567 4.99 -16.77 4.14
CA GLN A 567 3.54 -17.00 4.21
C GLN A 567 3.11 -17.51 5.60
N ALA A 568 3.87 -18.45 6.17
CA ALA A 568 3.66 -18.91 7.55
C ALA A 568 3.77 -17.76 8.56
N ALA A 569 4.77 -16.90 8.40
CA ALA A 569 4.96 -15.72 9.26
C ALA A 569 3.76 -14.75 9.20
N ILE A 570 3.25 -14.49 7.99
CA ILE A 570 2.07 -13.65 7.76
C ILE A 570 0.84 -14.27 8.44
N VAL A 571 0.56 -15.55 8.18
CA VAL A 571 -0.61 -16.25 8.73
C VAL A 571 -0.57 -16.30 10.26
N ASN A 572 0.58 -16.63 10.83
CA ASN A 572 0.75 -16.67 12.28
C ASN A 572 0.56 -15.29 12.92
N PHE A 573 1.06 -14.23 12.29
CA PHE A 573 0.86 -12.87 12.74
C PHE A 573 -0.61 -12.45 12.68
N VAL A 574 -1.32 -12.82 11.61
CA VAL A 574 -2.76 -12.55 11.46
C VAL A 574 -3.57 -13.24 12.56
N ARG A 575 -3.28 -14.51 12.86
CA ARG A 575 -3.97 -15.29 13.89
C ARG A 575 -3.64 -14.84 15.31
N SER A 576 -2.35 -14.71 15.62
CA SER A 576 -1.88 -14.58 17.02
C SER A 576 -1.26 -13.23 17.36
N GLY A 577 -0.96 -12.40 16.36
CA GLY A 577 -0.15 -11.19 16.52
C GLY A 577 1.36 -11.45 16.62
N MET A 578 1.82 -12.70 16.39
CA MET A 578 3.22 -13.08 16.43
C MET A 578 3.60 -13.90 15.18
N PRO A 579 4.63 -13.53 14.40
CA PRO A 579 5.00 -14.27 13.19
C PRO A 579 5.56 -15.67 13.47
N PHE A 580 6.42 -15.78 14.49
CA PHE A 580 6.91 -17.04 15.02
C PHE A 580 7.11 -16.92 16.53
N PRO A 581 6.20 -17.46 17.37
CA PRO A 581 6.39 -17.45 18.80
C PRO A 581 7.62 -18.30 19.17
N SER A 582 8.41 -17.86 20.16
CA SER A 582 9.45 -18.70 20.73
C SER A 582 8.79 -19.93 21.36
N SER A 583 9.12 -21.13 20.89
CA SER A 583 8.50 -22.36 21.38
C SER A 583 8.64 -22.48 22.90
N SER A 584 7.51 -22.47 23.61
CA SER A 584 7.44 -23.09 24.93
C SER A 584 7.51 -24.61 24.72
N SER A 585 8.70 -25.18 24.93
CA SER A 585 8.90 -26.58 25.32
C SER A 585 7.93 -27.61 24.72
N SER A 586 8.04 -27.92 23.42
CA SER A 586 7.60 -29.21 22.90
C SER A 586 8.82 -30.01 22.48
N SER A 587 9.23 -30.91 23.36
CA SER A 587 10.22 -31.95 23.09
C SER A 587 9.69 -32.91 22.03
N SER A 588 9.94 -32.64 20.76
CA SER A 588 9.88 -33.65 19.71
C SER A 588 10.98 -33.36 18.70
N SER A 589 12.02 -34.19 18.78
CA SER A 589 13.15 -34.22 17.87
C SER A 589 12.72 -34.60 16.46
N SER A 590 12.68 -33.63 15.55
CA SER A 590 12.93 -33.84 14.14
C SER A 590 13.83 -32.74 13.60
N SER A 591 14.97 -33.15 13.07
CA SER A 591 16.04 -32.31 12.57
C SER A 591 15.72 -31.80 11.16
N SER A 592 15.06 -30.64 11.05
CA SER A 592 15.13 -29.79 9.84
C SER A 592 14.60 -28.35 10.02
N ALA A 593 13.94 -28.00 11.13
CA ALA A 593 13.58 -26.63 11.44
C ALA A 593 14.13 -26.24 12.82
N ALA A 594 15.31 -25.62 12.86
CA ALA A 594 15.62 -24.76 14.00
C ALA A 594 14.50 -23.72 14.03
N ALA A 595 13.61 -23.76 15.04
CA ALA A 595 12.48 -22.85 15.14
C ALA A 595 12.99 -21.41 15.00
N ALA A 596 12.72 -20.78 13.86
CA ALA A 596 13.19 -19.44 13.57
C ALA A 596 12.44 -18.48 14.49
N VAL A 597 13.03 -18.14 15.62
CA VAL A 597 12.48 -17.13 16.52
C VAL A 597 12.50 -15.80 15.80
N TRP A 598 11.33 -15.20 15.57
CA TRP A 598 11.23 -13.82 15.08
C TRP A 598 10.88 -12.92 16.27
N PRO A 599 11.87 -12.27 16.91
CA PRO A 599 11.61 -11.46 18.10
C PRO A 599 10.85 -10.18 17.73
N ALA A 600 10.04 -9.68 18.67
CA ALA A 600 9.48 -8.34 18.58
C ALA A 600 10.62 -7.31 18.51
N TYR A 601 10.41 -6.29 17.70
CA TYR A 601 11.31 -5.16 17.59
C TYR A 601 11.26 -4.34 18.89
N THR A 602 12.43 -3.92 19.36
CA THR A 602 12.57 -3.11 20.59
C THR A 602 13.62 -2.02 20.37
N ARG A 603 13.49 -0.90 21.09
CA ARG A 603 14.48 0.20 21.03
C ARG A 603 15.89 -0.25 21.44
N THR A 604 15.99 -1.25 22.31
CA THR A 604 17.26 -1.78 22.83
C THR A 604 17.96 -2.71 21.82
N HIS A 605 17.25 -3.69 21.28
CA HIS A 605 17.88 -4.74 20.46
C HIS A 605 17.79 -4.49 18.96
N ARG A 606 16.74 -3.77 18.50
CA ARG A 606 16.50 -3.41 17.09
C ARG A 606 16.78 -4.54 16.10
N ARG A 607 16.12 -5.67 16.32
CA ARG A 607 16.31 -6.89 15.52
C ARG A 607 15.23 -6.99 14.46
N VAL A 608 15.63 -7.28 13.22
CA VAL A 608 14.75 -7.49 12.07
C VAL A 608 14.95 -8.89 11.50
N MET A 609 13.92 -9.46 10.88
CA MET A 609 14.05 -10.66 10.06
C MET A 609 14.59 -10.28 8.69
N ASN A 610 15.73 -10.83 8.31
CA ASN A 610 16.28 -10.67 6.97
C ASN A 610 15.86 -11.85 6.11
N PHE A 611 15.18 -11.60 5.00
CA PHE A 611 14.98 -12.57 3.93
C PHE A 611 16.14 -12.42 2.94
N GLY A 612 17.14 -13.30 3.06
CA GLY A 612 18.47 -13.20 2.47
C GLY A 612 19.45 -12.35 3.28
N ALA A 613 20.76 -12.53 3.10
CA ALA A 613 21.78 -11.75 3.81
C ALA A 613 21.80 -10.27 3.38
N PRO A 614 21.94 -9.31 4.32
CA PRO A 614 22.17 -7.90 4.00
C PRO A 614 23.42 -7.69 3.14
N GLY A 615 23.32 -6.83 2.12
CA GLY A 615 24.45 -6.49 1.26
C GLY A 615 24.97 -7.64 0.38
N GLN A 616 24.15 -8.68 0.17
CA GLN A 616 24.51 -9.83 -0.65
C GLN A 616 24.91 -9.44 -2.08
N ALA A 617 26.00 -10.04 -2.58
CA ALA A 617 26.51 -9.85 -3.93
C ALA A 617 26.08 -10.97 -4.91
N ALA A 618 25.46 -12.02 -4.39
CA ALA A 618 24.90 -13.15 -5.12
C ALA A 618 23.58 -13.55 -4.46
N GLN A 619 22.75 -14.31 -5.17
CA GLN A 619 21.46 -14.78 -4.64
C GLN A 619 21.62 -15.54 -3.32
N ASP A 620 20.86 -15.13 -2.31
CA ASP A 620 20.74 -15.77 -1.03
C ASP A 620 19.26 -15.84 -0.61
N PHE A 621 18.79 -17.07 -0.43
CA PHE A 621 17.42 -17.41 -0.03
C PHE A 621 17.33 -17.83 1.44
N SER A 622 18.38 -17.62 2.23
CA SER A 622 18.35 -17.85 3.67
C SER A 622 17.40 -16.88 4.37
N HIS A 623 17.09 -17.14 5.64
CA HIS A 623 16.47 -16.15 6.51
C HIS A 623 17.24 -16.10 7.83
N SER A 624 17.41 -14.91 8.39
CA SER A 624 18.11 -14.74 9.65
C SER A 624 17.70 -13.47 10.39
N VAL A 625 17.67 -13.54 11.71
CA VAL A 625 17.47 -12.35 12.53
C VAL A 625 18.78 -11.57 12.61
N GLY A 626 18.78 -10.30 12.23
CA GLY A 626 19.95 -9.42 12.25
C GLY A 626 19.66 -8.05 12.85
N PRO A 627 20.67 -7.17 12.99
CA PRO A 627 20.45 -5.78 13.33
C PRO A 627 19.68 -5.06 12.21
N ASP A 628 18.83 -4.10 12.58
CA ASP A 628 18.28 -3.12 11.65
C ASP A 628 19.39 -2.18 11.17
N VAL A 629 19.57 -2.07 9.86
CA VAL A 629 20.65 -1.27 9.24
C VAL A 629 20.16 0.08 8.70
N LEU A 630 18.87 0.41 8.88
CA LEU A 630 18.29 1.66 8.43
C LEU A 630 18.88 2.87 9.17
N ASP A 631 19.21 3.94 8.43
CA ASP A 631 19.81 5.16 8.98
C ASP A 631 18.76 6.05 9.66
N ARG A 632 18.77 6.00 10.99
CA ARG A 632 17.79 6.71 11.83
C ARG A 632 17.94 8.23 11.80
N GLU A 633 19.15 8.74 11.62
CA GLU A 633 19.39 10.19 11.58
C GLU A 633 18.84 10.78 10.28
N LYS A 634 19.02 10.07 9.16
CA LYS A 634 18.40 10.42 7.88
C LYS A 634 16.88 10.37 7.96
N CYS A 635 16.33 9.30 8.52
CA CYS A 635 14.89 9.21 8.69
C CYS A 635 14.35 10.34 9.58
N ALA A 636 14.97 10.62 10.73
CA ALA A 636 14.53 11.71 11.60
C ALA A 636 14.55 13.08 10.89
N PHE A 637 15.54 13.33 10.02
CA PHE A 637 15.59 14.53 9.20
C PHE A 637 14.39 14.63 8.25
N TRP A 638 14.10 13.58 7.48
CA TRP A 638 12.99 13.58 6.53
C TRP A 638 11.61 13.56 7.20
N GLN A 639 11.50 13.02 8.42
CA GLN A 639 10.26 13.00 9.19
C GLN A 639 9.71 14.41 9.44
N ALA A 640 10.61 15.38 9.67
CA ALA A 640 10.28 16.79 9.91
C ALA A 640 9.73 17.52 8.68
N ALA A 641 9.68 16.84 7.52
CA ALA A 641 9.31 17.39 6.23
C ALA A 641 10.07 18.67 5.84
N PRO A 642 11.42 18.70 5.86
CA PRO A 642 12.22 19.88 5.58
C PRO A 642 12.17 20.32 4.11
N TYR A 643 11.65 19.47 3.22
CA TYR A 643 11.30 19.82 1.84
C TYR A 643 10.10 20.77 1.77
N TRP A 644 9.39 20.97 2.87
CA TRP A 644 8.28 21.91 3.02
C TRP A 644 8.69 23.14 3.83
N PRO A 645 8.71 24.34 3.25
CA PRO A 645 8.93 25.56 4.01
C PRO A 645 7.70 25.89 4.87
N VAL A 646 7.84 25.79 6.19
CA VAL A 646 6.82 26.25 7.13
C VAL A 646 6.78 27.78 7.09
N GLY A 647 5.62 28.36 6.74
CA GLY A 647 5.36 29.80 6.91
C GLY A 647 5.18 30.62 5.65
N GLU A 648 5.17 30.02 4.45
CA GLU A 648 4.85 30.74 3.23
C GLU A 648 3.79 30.01 2.42
N GLU A 649 2.56 30.52 2.47
CA GLU A 649 1.58 30.40 1.38
C GLU A 649 2.16 31.04 0.10
N ARG A 650 3.22 30.46 -0.45
CA ARG A 650 3.72 30.86 -1.77
C ARG A 650 2.93 30.07 -2.78
N PHE A 651 1.82 30.69 -3.22
CA PHE A 651 1.35 30.53 -4.59
C PHE A 651 2.56 30.69 -5.51
N VAL A 652 3.10 29.57 -5.99
CA VAL A 652 4.14 29.63 -7.03
C VAL A 652 3.43 30.11 -8.28
N LYS A 653 3.50 31.42 -8.55
CA LYS A 653 3.34 31.92 -9.90
C LYS A 653 4.38 31.19 -10.74
N GLN A 654 3.96 30.23 -11.56
CA GLN A 654 4.71 29.94 -12.78
C GLN A 654 4.86 31.26 -13.52
N GLU A 655 6.08 31.74 -13.67
CA GLU A 655 6.38 32.81 -14.61
C GLU A 655 6.11 32.26 -16.02
N ASN A 656 4.86 32.41 -16.46
CA ASN A 656 4.51 32.27 -17.87
C ASN A 656 5.22 33.38 -18.63
N GLY A 657 6.28 33.02 -19.34
CA GLY A 657 6.73 33.81 -20.47
C GLY A 657 5.63 33.85 -21.53
N GLY A 658 4.95 35.00 -21.64
CA GLY A 658 4.21 35.41 -22.84
C GLY A 658 2.68 35.34 -22.77
N ASP A 659 2.09 36.51 -22.52
CA ASP A 659 0.73 37.00 -22.82
C ASP A 659 -0.52 36.29 -22.28
N GLY A 660 -1.38 37.06 -21.57
CA GLY A 660 -2.82 36.80 -21.58
C GLY A 660 -3.66 36.84 -20.29
N GLY A 661 -3.32 37.63 -19.26
CA GLY A 661 -4.26 38.34 -18.35
C GLY A 661 -5.47 37.66 -17.65
N ARG A 662 -5.48 37.84 -16.32
CA ARG A 662 -6.59 37.94 -15.33
C ARG A 662 -7.12 36.65 -14.69
N TYR A 663 -6.73 36.43 -13.43
CA TYR A 663 -7.62 36.32 -12.26
C TYR A 663 -6.82 36.68 -11.00
N ALA A 664 -7.26 37.70 -10.27
CA ALA A 664 -6.70 38.11 -8.99
C ALA A 664 -7.85 38.29 -8.00
N GLY A 665 -7.70 37.66 -6.83
CA GLY A 665 -8.60 37.77 -5.68
C GLY A 665 -9.03 36.40 -5.19
N TYR A 666 -8.56 35.98 -4.02
CA TYR A 666 -9.37 35.68 -2.83
C TYR A 666 -8.50 35.06 -1.72
N PHE A 667 -8.94 35.31 -0.47
CA PHE A 667 -8.49 34.81 0.84
C PHE A 667 -7.32 35.51 1.54
N LYS A 668 -7.69 36.58 2.25
CA LYS A 668 -7.10 36.98 3.53
C LYS A 668 -8.23 36.91 4.56
N GLU A 669 -8.30 35.85 5.35
CA GLU A 669 -8.86 35.79 6.70
C GLU A 669 -8.94 34.33 7.13
N GLY A 670 -8.24 33.96 8.21
CA GLY A 670 -8.32 32.59 8.69
C GLY A 670 -7.30 32.12 9.73
N LEU A 671 -6.42 32.94 10.30
CA LEU A 671 -5.58 32.52 11.44
C LEU A 671 -5.37 33.68 12.44
N LYS A 672 -6.32 33.81 13.36
CA LYS A 672 -6.10 34.37 14.70
C LYS A 672 -6.75 33.44 15.72
N ASN A 673 -5.98 32.44 16.15
CA ASN A 673 -5.73 32.03 17.54
C ASN A 673 -5.07 30.66 17.56
#